data_AF-A0A9P5HP48-F1
#
_entry.id   AF-A0A9P5HP48-F1
#
_cell.length_a   1.000
_cell.length_b   1.000
_cell.length_c   1.000
_cell.angle_alpha   90.00
_cell.angle_beta   90.00
_cell.angle_gamma   90.00
#
_symmetry.space_group_name_H-M   'P 1'
#
loop_
_entity.id
_entity.type
_entity.pdbx_description
1 polymer ?
#
loop_
_entity_poly.entity_id
_entity_poly.type
_entity_poly.pdbx_seq_one_letter_code
_entity_poly.pdbx_strand_id
1 'polypeptide(L)'
;MSITFEPLEVPGARTYYGNALPYGLQVKGATSDTPAIAESVAALREFSASGKLQELLDRHGAVLFRGFGHPSAQTFSDLVCTAEEARGYKPFEQIGLAGKRSAASKNVWTANEGSSAKRFYQHNEYARYTHFPSNIHFYSVKKAPKGGLSPIAHSANVFDKISAEIPELVKDVHERGLGMKMVFRAPGKEGTDNQFNWAGEFSFGQEFLPTDDEATKRSKVEKQVKRLTSDYKWNEDDSLELTQYIPDLPSEYGDGSPIPRKYLDKLIEVVDKEELYLSLEEGDILFMDNYQAGPHLASKQYDPVRQMSETPMDTAPSSIAAATMVEQDPAMTLRVTPQPIANSPRQDPITTLHLHERAFLNHKGQVYQADTMPTLEVTNFNIIVSLLGGWIAAFGLVSYLSKENLYLSEALISLLAGVAFSPSGVNFIRPLEYAGTGENVEAITLNFTRLVLGVQLVIAGVQLPSRYLQKEWKSLSILVGIVMALMWLTTSVLVWAFIPELPFLHALAIGACVTPTDPILSNAIVKGKFAEHNVPEKLQQIIVAESGANDGLGYPFLFLALYLIKYTGEGANPADGNAMTAMGLWFGETLAYVIVLSVVYGVVAGWAAKDLLHWAEKRDYVDKESFVVFAIALALFVLGTCGMIGSDDVLACFVAGNVFTWDDWFRLQTVNDSFHPTIDMLLNMTIFMWFGAVCPWSDFVHNQVISIYQLIPLGILVLLIRRLPWVLAAHKYIHQISDVREALFAGFFGPIGVSAIFYVYILAQFIDRSLVDGDEVRSDVKHFREISLVVVWFLAVCSVVVHGLCIPIAKVGFYAHEKVSEHLGSNSDRDSEAATQSHLSPNSPNVETPLLPKSYQSFESIRRGEAAHA
;
A
#
# COMPACT_ATOMS: atom_id res chain seq x y z
N MET A 1 -50.50 6.11 26.69
CA MET A 1 -49.32 5.84 25.84
C MET A 1 -48.11 6.31 26.61
N SER A 2 -47.14 5.43 26.87
CA SER A 2 -45.94 5.75 27.66
C SER A 2 -44.74 6.17 26.81
N ILE A 3 -44.85 6.12 25.47
CA ILE A 3 -43.76 6.44 24.55
C ILE A 3 -44.23 7.47 23.51
N THR A 4 -43.38 8.45 23.22
CA THR A 4 -43.53 9.40 22.11
C THR A 4 -42.36 9.29 21.13
N PHE A 5 -42.63 9.66 19.87
CA PHE A 5 -41.63 9.81 18.82
C PHE A 5 -41.56 11.29 18.45
N GLU A 6 -40.42 11.92 18.73
CA GLU A 6 -40.19 13.36 18.50
C GLU A 6 -39.12 13.55 17.41
N PRO A 7 -39.19 14.60 16.57
CA PRO A 7 -38.16 14.85 15.55
C PRO A 7 -36.76 14.98 16.16
N LEU A 8 -35.77 14.39 15.48
CA LEU A 8 -34.37 14.42 15.86
C LEU A 8 -33.52 14.88 14.67
N GLU A 9 -32.63 15.85 14.89
CA GLU A 9 -31.61 16.20 13.91
C GLU A 9 -30.56 15.09 13.83
N VAL A 10 -30.34 14.57 12.62
CA VAL A 10 -29.36 13.50 12.38
C VAL A 10 -28.08 14.11 11.81
N PRO A 11 -26.93 14.01 12.49
CA PRO A 11 -25.66 14.52 11.97
C PRO A 11 -25.33 13.94 10.60
N GLY A 12 -25.03 14.81 9.64
CA GLY A 12 -24.69 14.44 8.26
C GLY A 12 -25.88 14.17 7.34
N ALA A 13 -27.13 14.30 7.80
CA ALA A 13 -28.31 14.24 6.93
C ALA A 13 -28.28 15.37 5.87
N ARG A 14 -28.79 15.07 4.67
CA ARG A 14 -28.92 16.03 3.56
C ARG A 14 -30.38 16.21 3.16
N THR A 15 -30.73 17.38 2.63
CA THR A 15 -32.08 17.69 2.15
C THR A 15 -32.19 17.47 0.64
N TYR A 16 -33.09 16.58 0.23
CA TYR A 16 -33.42 16.30 -1.17
C TYR A 16 -34.89 16.63 -1.41
N TYR A 17 -35.21 17.41 -2.45
CA TYR A 17 -36.58 17.83 -2.79
C TYR A 17 -37.38 18.47 -1.63
N GLY A 18 -36.69 19.07 -0.65
CA GLY A 18 -37.29 19.65 0.56
C GLY A 18 -37.40 18.71 1.77
N ASN A 19 -37.04 17.43 1.63
CA ASN A 19 -37.13 16.41 2.68
C ASN A 19 -35.72 15.97 3.14
N ALA A 20 -35.52 15.77 4.44
CA ALA A 20 -34.24 15.29 4.98
C ALA A 20 -34.08 13.77 4.80
N LEU A 21 -32.87 13.31 4.43
CA LEU A 21 -32.46 11.91 4.37
C LEU A 21 -31.24 11.69 5.31
N PRO A 22 -31.32 10.80 6.32
CA PRO A 22 -32.55 10.21 6.87
C PRO A 22 -33.34 11.21 7.71
N TYR A 23 -34.62 10.93 7.94
CA TYR A 23 -35.43 11.64 8.93
C TYR A 23 -35.25 11.01 10.32
N GLY A 24 -34.84 11.80 11.32
CA GLY A 24 -34.62 11.31 12.67
C GLY A 24 -35.86 11.36 13.55
N LEU A 25 -36.05 10.31 14.36
CA LEU A 25 -37.03 10.24 15.44
C LEU A 25 -36.35 9.80 16.74
N GLN A 26 -36.39 10.67 17.75
CA GLN A 26 -36.04 10.33 19.12
C GLN A 26 -37.22 9.62 19.79
N VAL A 27 -36.96 8.43 20.32
CA VAL A 27 -37.87 7.69 21.19
C VAL A 27 -37.72 8.24 22.61
N LYS A 28 -38.84 8.56 23.28
CA LYS A 28 -38.86 8.98 24.68
C LYS A 28 -39.88 8.19 25.49
N GLY A 29 -39.46 7.67 26.64
CA GLY A 29 -40.35 7.05 27.63
C GLY A 29 -40.89 8.07 28.64
N ALA A 30 -42.06 7.81 29.21
CA ALA A 30 -42.74 8.70 30.16
C ALA A 30 -42.10 8.76 31.56
N THR A 31 -41.27 7.77 31.92
CA THR A 31 -40.72 7.59 33.28
C THR A 31 -39.26 7.11 33.32
N SER A 32 -38.62 6.90 32.16
CA SER A 32 -37.27 6.35 32.02
C SER A 32 -36.64 6.81 30.71
N ASP A 33 -35.34 7.11 30.72
CA ASP A 33 -34.53 7.41 29.52
C ASP A 33 -34.39 6.20 28.58
N THR A 34 -34.74 5.00 29.06
CA THR A 34 -34.83 3.78 28.23
C THR A 34 -36.20 3.12 28.45
N PRO A 35 -37.07 3.07 27.42
CA PRO A 35 -38.37 2.41 27.53
C PRO A 35 -38.24 0.88 27.53
N ALA A 36 -39.21 0.19 28.13
CA ALA A 36 -39.26 -1.28 28.04
C ALA A 36 -39.51 -1.75 26.60
N ILE A 37 -38.89 -2.87 26.19
CA ILE A 37 -39.04 -3.42 24.83
C ILE A 37 -40.53 -3.66 24.48
N ALA A 38 -41.32 -4.22 25.40
CA ALA A 38 -42.74 -4.49 25.17
C ALA A 38 -43.56 -3.22 24.91
N GLU A 39 -43.25 -2.12 25.59
CA GLU A 39 -43.88 -0.82 25.35
C GLU A 39 -43.43 -0.23 24.02
N SER A 40 -42.14 -0.36 23.69
CA SER A 40 -41.55 0.07 22.42
C SER A 40 -42.17 -0.63 21.20
N VAL A 41 -42.35 -1.95 21.31
CA VAL A 41 -43.03 -2.78 20.30
C VAL A 41 -44.49 -2.35 20.14
N ALA A 42 -45.22 -2.11 21.24
CA ALA A 42 -46.60 -1.64 21.16
C ALA A 42 -46.72 -0.23 20.53
N ALA A 43 -45.85 0.71 20.93
CA ALA A 43 -45.84 2.07 20.40
C ALA A 43 -45.45 2.12 18.91
N LEU A 44 -44.43 1.36 18.50
CA LEU A 44 -44.01 1.28 17.10
C LEU A 44 -45.08 0.57 16.24
N ARG A 45 -45.79 -0.43 16.79
CA ARG A 45 -46.95 -1.06 16.13
C ARG A 45 -48.06 -0.05 15.84
N GLU A 46 -48.45 0.74 16.84
CA GLU A 46 -49.48 1.76 16.70
C GLU A 46 -49.07 2.87 15.72
N PHE A 47 -47.82 3.33 15.82
CA PHE A 47 -47.26 4.32 14.90
C PHE A 47 -47.26 3.82 13.44
N SER A 48 -46.89 2.55 13.23
CA SER A 48 -46.90 1.91 11.91
C SER A 48 -48.32 1.69 11.37
N ALA A 49 -49.23 1.17 12.20
CA ALA A 49 -50.64 0.97 11.85
C ALA A 49 -51.39 2.28 11.57
N SER A 50 -50.94 3.40 12.13
CA SER A 50 -51.49 4.74 11.85
C SER A 50 -51.12 5.31 10.48
N GLY A 51 -50.27 4.62 9.71
CA GLY A 51 -49.77 5.07 8.41
C GLY A 51 -48.58 6.05 8.47
N LYS A 52 -48.30 6.65 9.63
CA LYS A 52 -47.22 7.66 9.80
C LYS A 52 -45.84 7.16 9.39
N LEU A 53 -45.50 5.90 9.67
CA LEU A 53 -44.21 5.34 9.24
C LEU A 53 -44.11 5.25 7.70
N GLN A 54 -45.20 4.89 7.02
CA GLN A 54 -45.25 4.89 5.56
C GLN A 54 -45.14 6.32 5.02
N GLU A 55 -45.91 7.27 5.57
CA GLU A 55 -45.85 8.69 5.18
C GLU A 55 -44.43 9.29 5.31
N LEU A 56 -43.69 8.90 6.34
CA LEU A 56 -42.30 9.33 6.52
C LEU A 56 -41.34 8.64 5.54
N LEU A 57 -41.47 7.33 5.32
CA LEU A 57 -40.65 6.62 4.32
C LEU A 57 -40.92 7.15 2.90
N ASP A 58 -42.18 7.39 2.55
CA ASP A 58 -42.60 7.92 1.25
C ASP A 58 -42.02 9.32 0.97
N ARG A 59 -41.78 10.14 2.00
CA ARG A 59 -41.21 11.49 1.87
C ARG A 59 -39.69 11.55 1.98
N HIS A 60 -39.12 10.73 2.84
CA HIS A 60 -37.72 10.87 3.29
C HIS A 60 -36.80 9.75 2.81
N GLY A 61 -37.34 8.66 2.24
CA GLY A 61 -36.61 7.45 1.85
C GLY A 61 -36.09 6.61 3.02
N ALA A 62 -35.61 7.24 4.10
CA ALA A 62 -35.11 6.57 5.30
C ALA A 62 -35.57 7.27 6.59
N VAL A 63 -35.91 6.49 7.61
CA VAL A 63 -36.30 6.95 8.95
C VAL A 63 -35.43 6.28 10.00
N LEU A 64 -34.68 7.09 10.76
CA LEU A 64 -33.81 6.65 11.84
C LEU A 64 -34.51 6.81 13.19
N PHE A 65 -34.74 5.73 13.91
CA PHE A 65 -35.21 5.74 15.29
C PHE A 65 -34.04 5.58 16.26
N ARG A 66 -33.92 6.49 17.22
CA ARG A 66 -32.88 6.50 18.27
C ARG A 66 -33.51 6.44 19.66
N GLY A 67 -32.95 5.63 20.56
CA GLY A 67 -33.35 5.61 21.98
C GLY A 67 -34.37 4.54 22.40
N PHE A 68 -34.58 3.48 21.62
CA PHE A 68 -35.32 2.30 22.10
C PHE A 68 -34.60 1.57 23.25
N GLY A 69 -33.27 1.64 23.26
CA GLY A 69 -32.42 0.87 24.18
C GLY A 69 -32.46 -0.65 23.91
N HIS A 70 -31.77 -1.40 24.77
CA HIS A 70 -31.66 -2.86 24.68
C HIS A 70 -31.09 -3.41 23.35
N PRO A 71 -29.83 -3.09 22.98
CA PRO A 71 -29.17 -3.61 21.78
C PRO A 71 -29.13 -5.15 21.74
N SER A 72 -30.04 -5.77 20.98
CA SER A 72 -30.00 -7.20 20.68
C SER A 72 -30.69 -7.55 19.35
N ALA A 73 -30.27 -8.65 18.71
CA ALA A 73 -30.90 -9.14 17.49
C ALA A 73 -32.37 -9.53 17.68
N GLN A 74 -32.76 -9.97 18.90
CA GLN A 74 -34.16 -10.26 19.24
C GLN A 74 -34.99 -8.99 19.32
N THR A 75 -34.48 -7.94 20.00
CA THR A 75 -35.12 -6.61 20.07
C THR A 75 -35.44 -6.08 18.67
N PHE A 76 -34.47 -6.20 17.75
CA PHE A 76 -34.63 -5.78 16.37
C PHE A 76 -35.65 -6.62 15.59
N SER A 77 -35.60 -7.96 15.71
CA SER A 77 -36.63 -8.87 15.17
C SER A 77 -38.03 -8.44 15.61
N ASP A 78 -38.23 -8.23 16.90
CA ASP A 78 -39.55 -7.97 17.48
C ASP A 78 -40.09 -6.59 17.08
N LEU A 79 -39.23 -5.56 17.04
CA LEU A 79 -39.61 -4.21 16.61
C LEU A 79 -39.92 -4.16 15.11
N VAL A 80 -39.04 -4.68 14.24
CA VAL A 80 -39.23 -4.62 12.79
C VAL A 80 -40.36 -5.53 12.32
N CYS A 81 -40.41 -6.79 12.76
CA CYS A 81 -41.50 -7.68 12.33
C CYS A 81 -42.86 -7.11 12.74
N THR A 82 -42.99 -6.55 13.95
CA THR A 82 -44.25 -5.97 14.40
C THR A 82 -44.63 -4.69 13.61
N ALA A 83 -43.65 -3.85 13.25
CA ALA A 83 -43.87 -2.65 12.44
C ALA A 83 -44.32 -3.00 11.01
N GLU A 84 -43.63 -3.94 10.37
CA GLU A 84 -43.93 -4.38 9.01
C GLU A 84 -45.23 -5.19 8.91
N GLU A 85 -45.50 -6.09 9.87
CA GLU A 85 -46.78 -6.81 9.96
C GLU A 85 -47.96 -5.83 10.16
N ALA A 86 -47.77 -4.74 10.91
CA ALA A 86 -48.77 -3.69 11.09
C ALA A 86 -49.01 -2.84 9.83
N ARG A 87 -48.02 -2.72 8.95
CA ARG A 87 -48.12 -2.14 7.59
C ARG A 87 -48.68 -3.13 6.55
N GLY A 88 -48.85 -4.41 6.91
CA GLY A 88 -49.31 -5.48 6.01
C GLY A 88 -48.22 -6.12 5.16
N TYR A 89 -46.94 -5.80 5.39
CA TYR A 89 -45.81 -6.43 4.73
C TYR A 89 -45.51 -7.82 5.34
N LYS A 90 -44.72 -8.60 4.61
CA LYS A 90 -44.23 -9.92 5.01
C LYS A 90 -42.71 -9.99 4.82
N PRO A 91 -41.99 -10.82 5.58
CA PRO A 91 -40.56 -11.04 5.38
C PRO A 91 -40.26 -11.45 3.93
N PHE A 92 -39.23 -10.84 3.33
CA PHE A 92 -38.78 -11.17 1.98
C PHE A 92 -38.04 -12.51 1.97
N GLU A 93 -38.34 -13.34 0.97
CA GLU A 93 -37.72 -14.66 0.79
C GLU A 93 -36.43 -14.50 -0.04
N GLN A 94 -35.29 -14.62 0.63
CA GLN A 94 -33.97 -14.39 0.02
C GLN A 94 -33.55 -15.56 -0.86
N ILE A 95 -33.50 -15.38 -2.19
CA ILE A 95 -33.14 -16.43 -3.17
C ILE A 95 -32.08 -15.85 -4.12
N GLY A 96 -31.04 -16.62 -4.43
CA GLY A 96 -29.92 -16.18 -5.27
C GLY A 96 -28.92 -15.27 -4.55
N LEU A 97 -28.87 -15.29 -3.22
CA LEU A 97 -27.89 -14.49 -2.47
C LEU A 97 -26.46 -14.99 -2.74
N ALA A 98 -25.58 -14.03 -3.05
CA ALA A 98 -24.18 -14.22 -3.40
C ALA A 98 -23.22 -13.83 -2.24
N GLY A 99 -23.51 -14.28 -1.02
CA GLY A 99 -22.70 -13.94 0.15
C GLY A 99 -23.09 -14.73 1.41
N LYS A 100 -22.13 -14.93 2.32
CA LYS A 100 -22.35 -15.63 3.58
C LYS A 100 -23.12 -14.72 4.57
N ARG A 101 -24.14 -15.30 5.22
CA ARG A 101 -24.98 -14.65 6.23
C ARG A 101 -25.21 -15.62 7.39
N SER A 102 -24.95 -15.19 8.61
CA SER A 102 -25.27 -15.92 9.83
C SER A 102 -26.59 -15.41 10.40
N ALA A 103 -27.53 -16.31 10.69
CA ALA A 103 -28.78 -15.95 11.36
C ALA A 103 -28.51 -15.53 12.81
N ALA A 104 -29.09 -14.40 13.23
CA ALA A 104 -28.93 -13.84 14.57
C ALA A 104 -30.24 -13.81 15.37
N SER A 105 -31.40 -13.75 14.70
CA SER A 105 -32.73 -13.98 15.27
C SER A 105 -33.72 -14.30 14.12
N LYS A 106 -35.01 -14.47 14.43
CA LYS A 106 -36.09 -14.64 13.44
C LYS A 106 -36.05 -13.47 12.46
N ASN A 107 -35.91 -13.77 11.16
CA ASN A 107 -35.81 -12.78 10.08
C ASN A 107 -34.64 -11.77 10.21
N VAL A 108 -33.60 -12.08 10.99
CA VAL A 108 -32.44 -11.19 11.22
C VAL A 108 -31.14 -11.93 10.96
N TRP A 109 -30.28 -11.34 10.13
CA TRP A 109 -28.97 -11.88 9.73
C TRP A 109 -27.85 -10.85 9.88
N THR A 110 -26.60 -11.32 9.91
CA THR A 110 -25.40 -10.46 9.83
C THR A 110 -25.41 -9.60 8.56
N ALA A 111 -24.94 -8.36 8.65
CA ALA A 111 -24.98 -7.41 7.53
C ALA A 111 -23.96 -7.71 6.43
N ASN A 112 -22.74 -8.07 6.81
CA ASN A 112 -21.64 -8.46 5.94
C ASN A 112 -20.61 -9.22 6.79
N GLU A 113 -20.03 -10.30 6.25
CA GLU A 113 -18.95 -11.09 6.90
C GLU A 113 -17.60 -10.96 6.16
N GLY A 114 -17.53 -10.10 5.14
CA GLY A 114 -16.31 -9.81 4.40
C GLY A 114 -15.30 -8.93 5.15
N SER A 115 -14.08 -8.86 4.60
CA SER A 115 -12.98 -8.06 5.17
C SER A 115 -13.32 -6.57 5.25
N SER A 116 -13.03 -5.96 6.41
CA SER A 116 -13.20 -4.53 6.67
C SER A 116 -12.31 -3.60 5.83
N ALA A 117 -11.33 -4.15 5.11
CA ALA A 117 -10.51 -3.41 4.16
C ALA A 117 -11.22 -3.14 2.82
N LYS A 118 -12.25 -3.91 2.45
CA LYS A 118 -12.93 -3.75 1.15
C LYS A 118 -14.02 -2.66 1.23
N ARG A 119 -13.93 -1.64 0.37
CA ARG A 119 -15.06 -0.71 0.15
C ARG A 119 -16.17 -1.46 -0.59
N PHE A 120 -17.36 -1.48 0.01
CA PHE A 120 -18.60 -1.72 -0.71
C PHE A 120 -19.22 -0.36 -1.02
N TYR A 121 -19.60 -0.16 -2.28
CA TYR A 121 -20.31 1.03 -2.74
C TYR A 121 -21.78 0.96 -2.32
N GLN A 122 -22.41 2.12 -2.16
CA GLN A 122 -23.87 2.20 -2.04
C GLN A 122 -24.56 1.50 -3.23
N HIS A 123 -25.67 0.81 -2.96
CA HIS A 123 -26.52 0.18 -3.97
C HIS A 123 -27.90 -0.12 -3.39
N ASN A 124 -28.92 -0.32 -4.22
CA ASN A 124 -30.20 -0.85 -3.78
C ASN A 124 -30.10 -2.38 -3.61
N GLU A 125 -30.68 -2.93 -2.54
CA GLU A 125 -30.55 -4.34 -2.20
C GLU A 125 -31.35 -5.19 -3.19
N TYR A 126 -30.78 -6.31 -3.64
CA TYR A 126 -31.33 -7.14 -4.74
C TYR A 126 -31.54 -6.43 -6.10
N ALA A 127 -30.93 -5.27 -6.38
CA ALA A 127 -30.98 -4.60 -7.70
C ALA A 127 -30.44 -5.43 -8.90
N ARG A 128 -29.96 -6.65 -8.64
CA ARG A 128 -29.52 -7.68 -9.60
C ARG A 128 -30.68 -8.55 -10.11
N TYR A 129 -31.86 -8.42 -9.50
CA TYR A 129 -33.02 -9.27 -9.69
C TYR A 129 -34.26 -8.42 -9.96
N THR A 130 -35.16 -8.91 -10.81
CA THR A 130 -36.49 -8.28 -11.02
C THR A 130 -37.46 -8.53 -9.86
N HIS A 131 -37.04 -9.25 -8.82
CA HIS A 131 -37.76 -9.44 -7.57
C HIS A 131 -36.85 -9.06 -6.40
N PHE A 132 -37.21 -7.97 -5.70
CA PHE A 132 -36.41 -7.31 -4.67
C PHE A 132 -37.30 -6.88 -3.49
N PRO A 133 -36.75 -6.69 -2.28
CA PRO A 133 -37.53 -6.24 -1.13
C PRO A 133 -37.92 -4.75 -1.28
N SER A 134 -39.13 -4.38 -0.85
CA SER A 134 -39.57 -2.98 -0.83
C SER A 134 -38.95 -2.17 0.31
N ASN A 135 -38.80 -2.77 1.49
CA ASN A 135 -38.20 -2.15 2.67
C ASN A 135 -36.90 -2.88 3.06
N ILE A 136 -35.90 -2.14 3.56
CA ILE A 136 -34.71 -2.67 4.22
C ILE A 136 -34.64 -2.08 5.62
N HIS A 137 -34.13 -2.88 6.57
CA HIS A 137 -33.98 -2.46 7.96
C HIS A 137 -32.56 -2.77 8.46
N PHE A 138 -31.97 -1.84 9.21
CA PHE A 138 -30.66 -2.03 9.83
C PHE A 138 -30.68 -1.73 11.32
N TYR A 139 -29.77 -2.37 12.04
CA TYR A 139 -29.64 -2.27 13.48
C TYR A 139 -28.20 -2.24 13.95
N SER A 140 -27.90 -1.29 14.83
CA SER A 140 -26.59 -1.19 15.47
C SER A 140 -26.62 -1.91 16.81
N VAL A 141 -26.24 -3.19 16.82
CA VAL A 141 -26.04 -3.97 18.07
C VAL A 141 -24.83 -3.47 18.85
N LYS A 142 -23.80 -3.01 18.13
CA LYS A 142 -22.53 -2.52 18.70
C LYS A 142 -21.94 -1.45 17.80
N LYS A 143 -21.57 -0.30 18.37
CA LYS A 143 -20.96 0.79 17.63
C LYS A 143 -19.50 0.51 17.33
N ALA A 144 -19.03 0.89 16.15
CA ALA A 144 -17.60 0.82 15.81
C ALA A 144 -16.82 1.94 16.54
N PRO A 145 -15.67 1.64 17.19
CA PRO A 145 -14.91 2.65 17.93
C PRO A 145 -14.16 3.66 17.03
N LYS A 146 -13.89 3.31 15.76
CA LYS A 146 -13.47 4.24 14.69
C LYS A 146 -14.06 3.73 13.38
N GLY A 147 -14.69 4.61 12.59
CA GLY A 147 -15.36 4.24 11.36
C GLY A 147 -16.74 3.60 11.58
N GLY A 148 -17.12 2.65 10.71
CA GLY A 148 -18.44 2.02 10.73
C GLY A 148 -19.56 2.89 10.16
N LEU A 149 -19.21 3.99 9.48
CA LEU A 149 -20.19 4.85 8.83
C LEU A 149 -20.84 4.12 7.66
N SER A 150 -22.16 4.24 7.58
CA SER A 150 -22.98 3.55 6.59
C SER A 150 -23.28 4.51 5.43
N PRO A 151 -22.68 4.35 4.24
CA PRO A 151 -23.06 5.15 3.08
C PRO A 151 -24.52 4.89 2.72
N ILE A 152 -25.29 5.95 2.55
CA ILE A 152 -26.63 5.94 1.93
C ILE A 152 -26.68 7.04 0.87
N ALA A 153 -27.51 6.86 -0.17
CA ALA A 153 -27.74 7.89 -1.18
C ALA A 153 -29.20 7.87 -1.64
N HIS A 154 -29.72 9.03 -2.04
CA HIS A 154 -31.10 9.18 -2.51
C HIS A 154 -31.18 8.76 -3.99
N SER A 155 -31.81 7.62 -4.28
CA SER A 155 -31.81 6.99 -5.62
C SER A 155 -32.29 7.94 -6.72
N ALA A 156 -33.40 8.67 -6.48
CA ALA A 156 -33.93 9.62 -7.46
C ALA A 156 -32.97 10.78 -7.77
N ASN A 157 -32.29 11.36 -6.77
CA ASN A 157 -31.30 12.41 -7.01
C ASN A 157 -30.06 11.87 -7.75
N VAL A 158 -29.61 10.65 -7.42
CA VAL A 158 -28.57 9.95 -8.20
C VAL A 158 -29.01 9.78 -9.66
N PHE A 159 -30.25 9.34 -9.91
CA PHE A 159 -30.81 9.19 -11.25
C PHE A 159 -30.91 10.52 -12.01
N ASP A 160 -31.37 11.60 -11.38
CA ASP A 160 -31.44 12.93 -11.99
C ASP A 160 -30.05 13.45 -12.39
N LYS A 161 -29.05 13.24 -11.54
CA LYS A 161 -27.63 13.59 -11.81
C LYS A 161 -27.07 12.79 -12.98
N ILE A 162 -27.29 11.47 -13.00
CA ILE A 162 -26.87 10.61 -14.11
C ILE A 162 -27.57 11.01 -15.41
N SER A 163 -28.86 11.34 -15.35
CA SER A 163 -29.64 11.80 -16.51
C SER A 163 -29.15 13.15 -17.06
N ALA A 164 -28.63 14.03 -16.19
CA ALA A 164 -28.05 15.30 -16.59
C ALA A 164 -26.60 15.19 -17.09
N GLU A 165 -25.76 14.33 -16.47
CA GLU A 165 -24.33 14.20 -16.79
C GLU A 165 -24.01 13.13 -17.85
N ILE A 166 -24.89 12.14 -18.05
CA ILE A 166 -24.73 11.04 -19.00
C ILE A 166 -26.07 10.63 -19.67
N PRO A 167 -26.79 11.55 -20.35
CA PRO A 167 -28.09 11.25 -20.94
C PRO A 167 -28.06 10.11 -21.97
N GLU A 168 -26.93 9.90 -22.66
CA GLU A 168 -26.79 8.79 -23.61
C GLU A 168 -26.80 7.44 -22.91
N LEU A 169 -26.18 7.32 -21.73
CA LEU A 169 -26.24 6.08 -20.96
C LEU A 169 -27.67 5.77 -20.59
N VAL A 170 -28.40 6.71 -19.99
CA VAL A 170 -29.81 6.52 -19.58
C VAL A 170 -30.68 6.14 -20.76
N LYS A 171 -30.45 6.75 -21.93
CA LYS A 171 -31.14 6.41 -23.16
C LYS A 171 -30.82 4.98 -23.65
N ASP A 172 -29.54 4.63 -23.78
CA ASP A 172 -29.12 3.30 -24.26
C ASP A 172 -29.60 2.19 -23.32
N VAL A 173 -29.56 2.46 -22.01
CA VAL A 173 -30.07 1.63 -20.91
C VAL A 173 -31.56 1.35 -21.11
N HIS A 174 -32.36 2.40 -21.31
CA HIS A 174 -33.80 2.32 -21.52
C HIS A 174 -34.19 1.61 -22.84
N GLU A 175 -33.48 1.89 -23.93
CA GLU A 175 -33.79 1.31 -25.25
C GLU A 175 -33.41 -0.18 -25.38
N ARG A 176 -32.40 -0.64 -24.62
CA ARG A 176 -31.76 -1.95 -24.83
C ARG A 176 -31.91 -2.90 -23.64
N GLY A 177 -32.35 -2.40 -22.48
CA GLY A 177 -32.23 -3.10 -21.20
C GLY A 177 -30.76 -3.45 -20.90
N LEU A 178 -30.53 -4.22 -19.84
CA LEU A 178 -29.19 -4.69 -19.46
C LEU A 178 -29.19 -6.16 -19.03
N GLY A 179 -28.08 -6.84 -19.31
CA GLY A 179 -27.88 -8.26 -19.04
C GLY A 179 -26.96 -8.47 -17.85
N MET A 180 -27.47 -9.05 -16.76
CA MET A 180 -26.64 -9.56 -15.68
C MET A 180 -26.41 -11.06 -15.84
N LYS A 181 -25.14 -11.46 -15.89
CA LYS A 181 -24.74 -12.86 -15.95
C LYS A 181 -24.10 -13.29 -14.63
N MET A 182 -24.63 -14.35 -14.02
CA MET A 182 -24.16 -14.87 -12.73
C MET A 182 -23.85 -16.37 -12.84
N VAL A 183 -22.75 -16.79 -12.19
CA VAL A 183 -22.32 -18.19 -12.15
C VAL A 183 -22.18 -18.62 -10.70
N PHE A 184 -23.02 -19.57 -10.29
CA PHE A 184 -22.97 -20.22 -8.98
C PHE A 184 -22.20 -21.53 -9.13
N ARG A 185 -21.02 -21.62 -8.50
CA ARG A 185 -20.15 -22.80 -8.61
C ARG A 185 -20.77 -24.03 -7.95
N ALA A 186 -20.25 -25.20 -8.30
CA ALA A 186 -20.60 -26.45 -7.63
C ALA A 186 -20.17 -26.43 -6.14
N PRO A 187 -20.89 -27.11 -5.24
CA PRO A 187 -20.47 -27.26 -3.84
C PRO A 187 -19.08 -27.89 -3.72
N GLY A 188 -18.21 -27.30 -2.92
CA GLY A 188 -16.81 -27.71 -2.80
C GLY A 188 -15.88 -27.18 -3.91
N LYS A 189 -16.38 -26.37 -4.85
CA LYS A 189 -15.59 -25.65 -5.87
C LYS A 189 -15.68 -24.12 -5.73
N GLU A 190 -16.00 -23.62 -4.54
CA GLU A 190 -16.17 -22.19 -4.28
C GLU A 190 -14.87 -21.38 -4.48
N GLY A 191 -15.00 -20.08 -4.77
CA GLY A 191 -13.83 -19.20 -4.89
C GLY A 191 -13.33 -18.72 -3.53
N THR A 192 -12.04 -18.42 -3.41
CA THR A 192 -11.41 -17.89 -2.19
C THR A 192 -12.08 -16.61 -1.66
N ASP A 193 -12.47 -15.69 -2.57
CA ASP A 193 -13.22 -14.47 -2.23
C ASP A 193 -14.76 -14.65 -2.20
N ASN A 194 -15.28 -15.64 -2.93
CA ASN A 194 -16.72 -15.87 -3.13
C ASN A 194 -17.09 -17.30 -2.68
N GLN A 195 -17.29 -17.44 -1.37
CA GLN A 195 -17.64 -18.71 -0.70
C GLN A 195 -19.13 -19.05 -0.81
N PHE A 196 -19.70 -18.99 -2.01
CA PHE A 196 -21.09 -19.38 -2.28
C PHE A 196 -21.18 -20.34 -3.49
N ASN A 197 -22.15 -21.24 -3.44
CA ASN A 197 -22.42 -22.28 -4.43
C ASN A 197 -23.94 -22.37 -4.66
N TRP A 198 -24.39 -23.10 -5.70
CA TRP A 198 -25.84 -23.20 -5.97
C TRP A 198 -26.64 -23.96 -4.90
N ALA A 199 -26.00 -24.82 -4.11
CA ALA A 199 -26.62 -25.59 -3.02
C ALA A 199 -26.76 -24.80 -1.71
N GLY A 200 -26.21 -23.58 -1.62
CA GLY A 200 -26.34 -22.73 -0.44
C GLY A 200 -27.80 -22.46 -0.11
N GLU A 201 -28.14 -22.44 1.19
CA GLU A 201 -29.51 -22.20 1.68
C GLU A 201 -30.09 -20.91 1.08
N PHE A 202 -29.39 -19.78 1.18
CA PHE A 202 -29.84 -18.50 0.61
C PHE A 202 -29.53 -18.34 -0.89
N SER A 203 -28.91 -19.34 -1.53
CA SER A 203 -28.74 -19.40 -2.98
C SER A 203 -29.95 -20.10 -3.60
N PHE A 204 -29.95 -21.44 -3.73
CA PHE A 204 -31.10 -22.19 -4.26
C PHE A 204 -31.43 -23.48 -3.47
N GLY A 205 -30.75 -23.73 -2.35
CA GLY A 205 -30.83 -24.98 -1.57
C GLY A 205 -31.94 -25.07 -0.53
N GLN A 206 -32.84 -24.07 -0.43
CA GLN A 206 -33.85 -23.94 0.65
C GLN A 206 -34.74 -25.16 0.87
N GLU A 207 -35.10 -25.86 -0.22
CA GLU A 207 -35.99 -27.02 -0.16
C GLU A 207 -35.24 -28.36 -0.01
N PHE A 208 -33.94 -28.34 0.25
CA PHE A 208 -33.13 -29.55 0.35
C PHE A 208 -33.44 -30.36 1.61
N LEU A 209 -33.62 -31.67 1.42
CA LEU A 209 -33.76 -32.65 2.48
C LEU A 209 -32.48 -33.49 2.56
N PRO A 210 -32.08 -33.98 3.75
CA PRO A 210 -30.90 -34.84 3.90
C PRO A 210 -30.94 -36.15 3.08
N THR A 211 -32.11 -36.53 2.57
CA THR A 211 -32.36 -37.72 1.74
C THR A 211 -32.40 -37.45 0.24
N ASP A 212 -32.25 -36.20 -0.22
CA ASP A 212 -32.29 -35.88 -1.65
C ASP A 212 -31.04 -36.39 -2.37
N ASP A 213 -31.23 -37.03 -3.54
CA ASP A 213 -30.15 -37.29 -4.49
C ASP A 213 -29.83 -36.04 -5.34
N GLU A 214 -28.72 -36.07 -6.08
CA GLU A 214 -28.27 -34.92 -6.88
C GLU A 214 -29.26 -34.53 -7.99
N ALA A 215 -30.01 -35.48 -8.56
CA ALA A 215 -31.04 -35.19 -9.55
C ALA A 215 -32.21 -34.42 -8.92
N THR A 216 -32.64 -34.83 -7.72
CA THR A 216 -33.68 -34.17 -6.93
C THR A 216 -33.23 -32.77 -6.49
N LYS A 217 -31.98 -32.63 -6.03
CA LYS A 217 -31.39 -31.31 -5.71
C LYS A 217 -31.39 -30.38 -6.92
N ARG A 218 -30.91 -30.82 -8.09
CA ARG A 218 -30.95 -30.01 -9.32
C ARG A 218 -32.38 -29.61 -9.69
N SER A 219 -33.35 -30.54 -9.63
CA SER A 219 -34.75 -30.22 -9.90
C SER A 219 -35.33 -29.18 -8.92
N LYS A 220 -34.92 -29.20 -7.64
CA LYS A 220 -35.30 -28.20 -6.64
C LYS A 220 -34.63 -26.85 -6.89
N VAL A 221 -33.34 -26.85 -7.25
CA VAL A 221 -32.60 -25.64 -7.65
C VAL A 221 -33.26 -24.97 -8.84
N GLU A 222 -33.56 -25.72 -9.91
CA GLU A 222 -34.21 -25.19 -11.11
C GLU A 222 -35.60 -24.60 -10.81
N LYS A 223 -36.35 -25.19 -9.87
CA LYS A 223 -37.61 -24.64 -9.39
C LYS A 223 -37.41 -23.26 -8.73
N GLN A 224 -36.33 -23.07 -7.97
CA GLN A 224 -35.99 -21.76 -7.39
C GLN A 224 -35.48 -20.77 -8.44
N VAL A 225 -34.58 -21.19 -9.34
CA VAL A 225 -34.03 -20.35 -10.42
C VAL A 225 -35.16 -19.79 -11.30
N LYS A 226 -36.15 -20.62 -11.65
CA LYS A 226 -37.34 -20.22 -12.42
C LYS A 226 -38.22 -19.16 -11.75
N ARG A 227 -38.03 -18.86 -10.45
CA ARG A 227 -38.67 -17.73 -9.75
C ARG A 227 -37.94 -16.40 -10.02
N LEU A 228 -36.69 -16.45 -10.47
CA LEU A 228 -35.84 -15.28 -10.74
C LEU A 228 -35.65 -15.04 -12.25
N THR A 229 -35.32 -16.08 -13.02
CA THR A 229 -35.13 -15.98 -14.48
C THR A 229 -35.50 -17.28 -15.20
N SER A 230 -35.87 -17.18 -16.47
CA SER A 230 -36.06 -18.33 -17.37
C SER A 230 -34.83 -18.65 -18.23
N ASP A 231 -33.82 -17.77 -18.26
CA ASP A 231 -32.56 -17.97 -18.98
C ASP A 231 -31.48 -18.46 -17.99
N TYR A 232 -31.28 -19.78 -17.96
CA TYR A 232 -30.25 -20.44 -17.16
C TYR A 232 -29.77 -21.71 -17.85
N LYS A 233 -28.54 -22.14 -17.52
CA LYS A 233 -27.97 -23.41 -17.98
C LYS A 233 -27.04 -24.01 -16.93
N TRP A 234 -26.88 -25.32 -16.98
CA TRP A 234 -25.80 -26.02 -16.27
C TRP A 234 -24.58 -26.11 -17.18
N ASN A 235 -23.40 -25.80 -16.64
CA ASN A 235 -22.11 -25.92 -17.32
C ASN A 235 -21.49 -27.31 -17.09
N GLU A 236 -20.48 -27.66 -17.90
CA GLU A 236 -19.77 -28.96 -17.82
C GLU A 236 -19.02 -29.18 -16.49
N ASP A 237 -18.72 -28.11 -15.74
CA ASP A 237 -18.06 -28.16 -14.44
C ASP A 237 -19.02 -28.30 -13.25
N ASP A 238 -20.31 -28.53 -13.52
CA ASP A 238 -21.44 -28.50 -12.59
C ASP A 238 -21.71 -27.13 -11.93
N SER A 239 -21.19 -26.03 -12.50
CA SER A 239 -21.68 -24.69 -12.16
C SER A 239 -23.03 -24.39 -12.82
N LEU A 240 -23.84 -23.59 -12.14
CA LEU A 240 -25.10 -23.05 -12.62
C LEU A 240 -24.87 -21.63 -13.12
N GLU A 241 -25.02 -21.42 -14.42
CA GLU A 241 -25.03 -20.10 -15.04
C GLU A 241 -26.47 -19.64 -15.20
N LEU A 242 -26.78 -18.41 -14.79
CA LEU A 242 -28.07 -17.78 -15.01
C LEU A 242 -27.90 -16.35 -15.49
N THR A 243 -28.70 -15.98 -16.50
CA THR A 243 -28.71 -14.66 -17.12
C THR A 243 -30.03 -14.00 -16.77
N GLN A 244 -29.99 -12.74 -16.36
CA GLN A 244 -31.18 -11.95 -16.09
C GLN A 244 -31.11 -10.65 -16.88
N TYR A 245 -32.08 -10.49 -17.77
CA TYR A 245 -32.32 -9.24 -18.48
C TYR A 245 -33.16 -8.36 -17.56
N ILE A 246 -32.49 -7.40 -16.93
CA ILE A 246 -33.15 -6.39 -16.11
C ILE A 246 -33.40 -5.19 -17.04
N PRO A 247 -34.61 -4.62 -17.09
CA PRO A 247 -34.75 -3.23 -17.46
C PRO A 247 -33.87 -2.42 -16.50
N ASP A 248 -32.83 -1.79 -17.04
CA ASP A 248 -32.05 -0.75 -16.38
C ASP A 248 -30.91 -1.10 -15.35
N LEU A 249 -30.16 -2.24 -15.45
CA LEU A 249 -28.73 -2.49 -14.98
C LEU A 249 -28.27 -3.95 -15.30
N PRO A 250 -26.98 -4.37 -15.51
CA PRO A 250 -25.64 -3.77 -15.28
C PRO A 250 -24.64 -3.93 -16.49
N SER A 251 -23.36 -4.33 -16.33
CA SER A 251 -22.20 -4.08 -17.25
C SER A 251 -22.25 -4.46 -18.76
N GLU A 252 -23.25 -5.21 -19.21
CA GLU A 252 -23.56 -5.43 -20.62
C GLU A 252 -25.01 -4.98 -20.86
N TYR A 253 -25.30 -4.36 -22.01
CA TYR A 253 -26.68 -4.09 -22.42
C TYR A 253 -27.44 -5.42 -22.63
N GLY A 254 -28.77 -5.39 -22.71
CA GLY A 254 -29.61 -6.58 -22.78
C GLY A 254 -29.39 -7.41 -24.05
N ASP A 255 -28.70 -6.84 -25.05
CA ASP A 255 -28.23 -7.51 -26.27
C ASP A 255 -26.84 -8.19 -26.12
N GLY A 256 -26.24 -8.18 -24.93
CA GLY A 256 -24.93 -8.79 -24.63
C GLY A 256 -23.72 -7.95 -25.07
N SER A 257 -23.91 -6.70 -25.50
CA SER A 257 -22.79 -5.80 -25.79
C SER A 257 -22.31 -5.01 -24.56
N PRO A 258 -21.01 -4.72 -24.42
CA PRO A 258 -20.47 -4.10 -23.21
C PRO A 258 -20.85 -2.61 -23.09
N ILE A 259 -21.16 -2.15 -21.87
CA ILE A 259 -21.26 -0.70 -21.58
C ILE A 259 -19.87 -0.06 -21.73
N PRO A 260 -19.73 1.06 -22.46
CA PRO A 260 -18.48 1.82 -22.52
C PRO A 260 -17.96 2.22 -21.12
N ARG A 261 -16.71 1.86 -20.82
CA ARG A 261 -16.09 2.07 -19.50
C ARG A 261 -16.17 3.51 -18.99
N LYS A 262 -16.08 4.51 -19.89
CA LYS A 262 -16.28 5.95 -19.59
C LYS A 262 -17.59 6.25 -18.84
N TYR A 263 -18.66 5.51 -19.11
CA TYR A 263 -19.95 5.68 -18.45
C TYR A 263 -19.94 5.05 -17.06
N LEU A 264 -19.32 3.87 -16.92
CA LEU A 264 -19.16 3.19 -15.63
C LEU A 264 -18.30 4.01 -14.64
N ASP A 265 -17.19 4.58 -15.10
CA ASP A 265 -16.33 5.41 -14.25
C ASP A 265 -17.07 6.70 -13.84
N LYS A 266 -17.90 7.26 -14.73
CA LYS A 266 -18.69 8.47 -14.45
C LYS A 266 -19.91 8.20 -13.55
N LEU A 267 -20.54 7.02 -13.64
CA LEU A 267 -21.53 6.56 -12.67
C LEU A 267 -20.96 6.53 -11.25
N ILE A 268 -19.76 5.94 -11.08
CA ILE A 268 -19.07 5.88 -9.79
C ILE A 268 -18.78 7.29 -9.26
N GLU A 269 -18.31 8.20 -10.12
CA GLU A 269 -18.06 9.60 -9.75
C GLU A 269 -19.33 10.33 -9.24
N VAL A 270 -20.48 10.09 -9.86
CA VAL A 270 -21.76 10.69 -9.44
C VAL A 270 -22.24 10.07 -8.13
N VAL A 271 -22.23 8.75 -7.99
CA VAL A 271 -22.63 8.06 -6.75
C VAL A 271 -21.74 8.51 -5.58
N ASP A 272 -20.42 8.53 -5.75
CA ASP A 272 -19.46 8.95 -4.71
C ASP A 272 -19.65 10.40 -4.20
N LYS A 273 -20.26 11.29 -5.01
CA LYS A 273 -20.59 12.67 -4.61
C LYS A 273 -21.90 12.77 -3.82
N GLU A 274 -22.88 11.95 -4.20
CA GLU A 274 -24.23 11.97 -3.63
C GLU A 274 -24.36 11.01 -2.41
N GLU A 275 -23.38 10.13 -2.17
CA GLU A 275 -23.22 9.38 -0.91
C GLU A 275 -23.15 10.33 0.31
N LEU A 276 -23.94 10.02 1.34
CA LEU A 276 -23.84 10.59 2.68
C LEU A 276 -23.54 9.48 3.70
N TYR A 277 -22.76 9.81 4.72
CA TYR A 277 -22.19 8.82 5.65
C TYR A 277 -22.90 8.85 7.01
N LEU A 278 -23.81 7.90 7.23
CA LEU A 278 -24.62 7.83 8.45
C LEU A 278 -23.86 7.18 9.61
N SER A 279 -23.83 7.87 10.77
CA SER A 279 -23.34 7.32 12.04
C SER A 279 -24.49 6.75 12.87
N LEU A 280 -24.48 5.44 13.10
CA LEU A 280 -25.43 4.75 13.98
C LEU A 280 -24.86 4.62 15.40
N GLU A 281 -25.69 4.93 16.39
CA GLU A 281 -25.44 4.68 17.82
C GLU A 281 -25.93 3.29 18.23
N GLU A 282 -25.56 2.80 19.41
CA GLU A 282 -26.03 1.48 19.88
C GLU A 282 -27.55 1.49 20.16
N GLY A 283 -28.26 0.54 19.55
CA GLY A 283 -29.72 0.45 19.62
C GLY A 283 -30.47 1.29 18.58
N ASP A 284 -29.79 2.02 17.69
CA ASP A 284 -30.42 2.71 16.56
C ASP A 284 -31.06 1.73 15.57
N ILE A 285 -32.25 2.07 15.06
CA ILE A 285 -32.95 1.32 14.02
C ILE A 285 -33.16 2.22 12.81
N LEU A 286 -32.64 1.81 11.65
CA LEU A 286 -32.91 2.48 10.37
C LEU A 286 -33.98 1.68 9.62
N PHE A 287 -35.13 2.30 9.36
CA PHE A 287 -36.11 1.84 8.39
C PHE A 287 -35.85 2.54 7.06
N MET A 288 -35.92 1.83 5.94
CA MET A 288 -35.64 2.43 4.64
C MET A 288 -36.46 1.81 3.51
N ASP A 289 -36.91 2.67 2.59
CA ASP A 289 -37.49 2.30 1.32
C ASP A 289 -36.36 1.99 0.32
N ASN A 290 -36.29 0.75 -0.15
CA ASN A 290 -35.22 0.26 -1.05
C ASN A 290 -35.29 0.89 -2.45
N TYR A 291 -36.40 1.50 -2.85
CA TYR A 291 -36.51 2.20 -4.11
C TYR A 291 -35.97 3.63 -3.97
N GLN A 292 -36.38 4.35 -2.93
CA GLN A 292 -36.02 5.76 -2.73
C GLN A 292 -34.59 5.97 -2.22
N ALA A 293 -34.04 5.05 -1.43
CA ALA A 293 -32.67 5.11 -0.96
C ALA A 293 -32.01 3.72 -1.01
N GLY A 294 -30.78 3.66 -1.54
CA GLY A 294 -29.94 2.47 -1.46
C GLY A 294 -28.92 2.62 -0.32
N PRO A 295 -28.59 1.55 0.44
CA PRO A 295 -27.62 1.63 1.55
C PRO A 295 -26.34 0.84 1.26
N HIS A 296 -25.35 0.99 2.14
CA HIS A 296 -24.53 -0.15 2.55
C HIS A 296 -24.05 -0.03 4.00
N LEU A 297 -23.96 -1.16 4.72
CA LEU A 297 -23.30 -1.20 6.03
C LEU A 297 -21.83 -1.58 5.86
N ALA A 298 -20.96 -0.57 5.83
CA ALA A 298 -19.51 -0.77 5.70
C ALA A 298 -18.81 -0.81 7.07
N SER A 299 -17.98 -1.82 7.32
CA SER A 299 -17.10 -1.90 8.50
C SER A 299 -15.82 -1.05 8.37
N LYS A 300 -15.92 0.08 7.66
CA LYS A 300 -14.78 0.86 7.17
C LYS A 300 -14.32 1.90 8.20
N GLN A 301 -13.02 1.96 8.50
CA GLN A 301 -12.41 3.15 9.09
C GLN A 301 -12.47 4.31 8.08
N TYR A 302 -13.18 5.39 8.43
CA TYR A 302 -13.17 6.65 7.69
C TYR A 302 -12.65 7.76 8.59
N ASP A 303 -11.91 8.71 8.00
CA ASP A 303 -11.36 9.87 8.67
C ASP A 303 -11.92 11.13 7.99
N PRO A 304 -12.81 11.90 8.65
CA PRO A 304 -13.66 12.90 7.99
C PRO A 304 -12.91 14.16 7.52
N VAL A 305 -11.63 14.30 7.87
CA VAL A 305 -10.82 15.51 7.63
C VAL A 305 -10.66 15.84 6.12
N ARG A 306 -10.83 14.88 5.20
CA ARG A 306 -10.51 15.07 3.78
C ARG A 306 -11.58 15.76 2.90
N GLN A 307 -12.76 16.12 3.44
CA GLN A 307 -13.84 16.74 2.64
C GLN A 307 -14.59 17.92 3.29
N MET A 308 -14.32 18.32 4.53
CA MET A 308 -15.01 19.45 5.20
C MET A 308 -14.25 20.79 5.13
N SER A 309 -13.23 20.93 4.29
CA SER A 309 -12.36 22.12 4.25
C SER A 309 -12.91 23.33 3.46
N GLU A 310 -14.24 23.54 3.43
CA GLU A 310 -14.88 24.70 2.78
C GLU A 310 -16.10 25.26 3.54
N THR A 311 -15.97 25.58 4.84
CA THR A 311 -16.51 26.83 5.45
C THR A 311 -16.07 26.96 6.92
N PRO A 312 -15.91 28.19 7.47
CA PRO A 312 -15.38 28.39 8.81
C PRO A 312 -16.49 28.53 9.86
N MET A 313 -16.30 27.95 11.05
CA MET A 313 -16.86 28.54 12.27
C MET A 313 -16.10 28.14 13.53
N ASP A 314 -15.93 29.14 14.41
CA ASP A 314 -15.49 28.97 15.79
C ASP A 314 -16.44 28.04 16.56
N THR A 315 -15.90 27.23 17.47
CA THR A 315 -16.13 27.37 18.93
C THR A 315 -15.48 26.21 19.68
N ALA A 316 -14.76 26.52 20.75
CA ALA A 316 -14.27 25.52 21.69
C ALA A 316 -15.37 25.05 22.65
N PRO A 317 -15.20 23.87 23.27
CA PRO A 317 -15.31 23.87 24.72
C PRO A 317 -14.17 23.14 25.43
N SER A 318 -13.71 23.78 26.51
CA SER A 318 -12.99 23.18 27.63
C SER A 318 -13.95 22.25 28.43
N SER A 319 -13.57 21.39 29.39
CA SER A 319 -12.44 21.46 30.31
C SER A 319 -12.23 20.14 31.10
N ILE A 320 -11.01 19.93 31.62
CA ILE A 320 -10.66 19.31 32.93
C ILE A 320 -11.12 17.87 33.24
N ALA A 321 -10.13 16.98 33.48
CA ALA A 321 -9.93 16.35 34.80
C ALA A 321 -8.56 15.63 34.89
N ALA A 322 -7.64 16.17 35.69
CA ALA A 322 -6.45 15.45 36.14
C ALA A 322 -6.69 14.96 37.57
N ALA A 323 -6.22 13.75 37.90
CA ALA A 323 -6.22 13.22 39.26
C ALA A 323 -4.87 12.55 39.57
N THR A 324 -4.20 13.06 40.59
CA THR A 324 -2.89 12.60 41.11
C THR A 324 -3.09 11.69 42.33
N MET A 325 -2.00 11.08 42.83
CA MET A 325 -1.84 10.35 44.11
C MET A 325 -2.16 8.83 44.08
N VAL A 326 -1.50 7.95 44.84
CA VAL A 326 -0.26 8.03 45.69
C VAL A 326 0.35 6.62 45.84
N GLU A 327 1.59 6.53 46.33
CA GLU A 327 2.37 5.32 46.64
C GLU A 327 1.68 4.30 47.58
N GLN A 328 2.10 3.01 47.51
CA GLN A 328 2.52 2.25 48.70
C GLN A 328 3.29 0.93 48.41
N ASP A 329 4.57 0.95 48.79
CA ASP A 329 5.46 -0.08 49.38
C ASP A 329 5.75 -1.50 48.76
N PRO A 330 6.94 -2.11 49.05
CA PRO A 330 7.50 -3.19 48.25
C PRO A 330 7.93 -4.48 49.01
N ALA A 331 8.44 -5.44 48.22
CA ALA A 331 9.52 -6.41 48.52
C ALA A 331 9.55 -7.18 49.87
N MET A 332 9.36 -8.50 49.79
CA MET A 332 9.80 -9.44 50.84
C MET A 332 11.17 -10.03 50.49
N THR A 333 12.19 -9.75 51.33
CA THR A 333 13.54 -10.33 51.22
C THR A 333 13.82 -11.19 52.44
N LEU A 334 14.42 -12.37 52.26
CA LEU A 334 14.90 -13.20 53.38
C LEU A 334 16.40 -13.48 53.24
N ARG A 335 17.19 -12.79 54.07
CA ARG A 335 18.60 -13.11 54.34
C ARG A 335 18.70 -13.87 55.66
N VAL A 336 19.60 -14.84 55.74
CA VAL A 336 20.26 -15.24 56.99
C VAL A 336 21.77 -15.39 56.74
N THR A 337 22.55 -14.95 57.71
CA THR A 337 24.03 -14.86 57.81
C THR A 337 24.38 -15.00 59.31
N PRO A 338 25.64 -15.07 59.83
CA PRO A 338 26.97 -14.86 59.20
C PRO A 338 28.17 -15.73 59.73
N GLN A 339 29.40 -15.42 59.26
CA GLN A 339 30.74 -15.49 59.93
C GLN A 339 31.47 -16.86 60.14
N PRO A 340 32.81 -16.88 60.39
CA PRO A 340 33.93 -16.28 59.60
C PRO A 340 35.17 -17.24 59.49
N ILE A 341 36.32 -16.81 58.89
CA ILE A 341 37.74 -17.02 59.32
C ILE A 341 38.81 -16.82 58.20
N ALA A 342 39.81 -15.96 58.50
CA ALA A 342 41.23 -15.86 58.08
C ALA A 342 41.79 -16.08 56.63
N ASN A 343 42.26 -14.96 56.05
CA ASN A 343 43.61 -14.69 55.49
C ASN A 343 44.41 -15.65 54.55
N SER A 344 44.63 -15.13 53.33
CA SER A 344 45.95 -15.04 52.61
C SER A 344 46.42 -16.26 51.76
N PRO A 345 47.45 -16.13 50.86
CA PRO A 345 47.15 -15.86 49.44
C PRO A 345 47.94 -16.70 48.39
N ARG A 346 47.42 -16.80 47.15
CA ARG A 346 48.12 -16.80 45.82
C ARG A 346 47.55 -17.80 44.79
N GLN A 347 47.45 -17.28 43.55
CA GLN A 347 47.69 -17.90 42.23
C GLN A 347 46.79 -19.05 41.71
N ASP A 348 46.26 -18.80 40.51
CA ASP A 348 45.72 -19.74 39.50
C ASP A 348 46.73 -20.84 39.08
N PRO A 349 46.36 -21.87 38.28
CA PRO A 349 45.10 -22.07 37.54
C PRO A 349 44.45 -23.49 37.61
N ILE A 350 43.23 -23.58 37.08
CA ILE A 350 42.59 -24.75 36.43
C ILE A 350 42.69 -26.11 37.15
N THR A 351 41.58 -26.57 37.75
CA THR A 351 41.34 -28.01 37.94
C THR A 351 39.87 -28.41 37.70
N THR A 352 39.71 -29.31 36.75
CA THR A 352 38.56 -30.16 36.41
C THR A 352 37.65 -30.55 37.59
N LEU A 353 36.35 -30.27 37.49
CA LEU A 353 35.34 -30.83 38.41
C LEU A 353 34.76 -32.13 37.83
N HIS A 354 35.10 -33.27 38.43
CA HIS A 354 34.53 -34.57 38.05
C HIS A 354 33.03 -34.63 38.38
N LEU A 355 32.18 -34.75 37.35
CA LEU A 355 30.80 -35.20 37.47
C LEU A 355 30.75 -36.73 37.32
N HIS A 356 29.93 -37.39 38.15
CA HIS A 356 29.79 -38.85 38.18
C HIS A 356 29.22 -39.41 36.86
N GLU A 357 29.97 -40.29 36.21
CA GLU A 357 29.43 -41.15 35.15
C GLU A 357 28.43 -42.17 35.74
N ARG A 358 27.23 -42.24 35.17
CA ARG A 358 26.31 -43.37 35.35
C ARG A 358 26.35 -44.25 34.10
N ALA A 359 27.11 -45.33 34.15
CA ALA A 359 27.10 -46.35 33.11
C ALA A 359 25.75 -47.09 33.10
N PHE A 360 25.09 -47.15 31.94
CA PHE A 360 23.93 -47.99 31.70
C PHE A 360 24.36 -49.31 31.04
N LEU A 361 23.97 -50.44 31.62
CA LEU A 361 24.20 -51.78 31.07
C LEU A 361 23.05 -52.19 30.16
N ASN A 362 23.36 -52.70 28.96
CA ASN A 362 22.36 -53.38 28.14
C ASN A 362 22.17 -54.85 28.56
N HIS A 363 21.15 -55.52 28.03
CA HIS A 363 20.76 -56.89 28.40
C HIS A 363 21.80 -58.00 28.06
N LYS A 364 22.93 -57.63 27.44
CA LYS A 364 24.09 -58.50 27.14
C LYS A 364 25.37 -58.09 27.89
N GLY A 365 25.29 -57.15 28.84
CA GLY A 365 26.41 -56.81 29.73
C GLY A 365 27.55 -56.00 29.12
N GLN A 366 27.35 -55.38 27.95
CA GLN A 366 28.34 -54.48 27.35
C GLN A 366 28.20 -53.06 27.91
N VAL A 367 29.32 -52.46 28.31
CA VAL A 367 29.43 -51.06 28.74
C VAL A 367 29.68 -50.20 27.51
N TYR A 368 28.79 -49.24 27.24
CA TYR A 368 29.09 -48.11 26.36
C TYR A 368 29.76 -47.01 27.18
N GLN A 369 30.94 -46.56 26.78
CA GLN A 369 31.40 -45.21 27.16
C GLN A 369 30.51 -44.20 26.45
N ALA A 370 29.97 -43.24 27.20
CA ALA A 370 29.10 -42.21 26.68
C ALA A 370 29.91 -41.01 26.17
N ASP A 371 30.83 -41.24 25.22
CA ASP A 371 31.64 -40.22 24.55
C ASP A 371 30.81 -39.40 23.53
N THR A 372 29.74 -38.76 24.00
CA THR A 372 29.14 -37.55 23.40
C THR A 372 28.27 -36.84 24.44
N MET A 373 28.83 -35.90 25.19
CA MET A 373 28.00 -34.77 25.62
C MET A 373 27.62 -33.98 24.35
N PRO A 374 26.39 -33.43 24.25
CA PRO A 374 26.03 -32.56 23.12
C PRO A 374 26.91 -31.31 23.16
N THR A 375 27.89 -31.25 22.26
CA THR A 375 28.77 -30.10 22.10
C THR A 375 28.13 -29.09 21.15
N LEU A 376 28.30 -27.80 21.44
CA LEU A 376 27.76 -26.73 20.60
C LEU A 376 28.64 -26.56 19.35
N GLU A 377 28.16 -27.02 18.19
CA GLU A 377 28.86 -26.86 16.91
C GLU A 377 28.73 -25.41 16.38
N VAL A 378 29.65 -24.55 16.81
CA VAL A 378 29.74 -23.15 16.36
C VAL A 378 30.50 -23.07 15.04
N THR A 379 29.80 -23.29 13.92
CA THR A 379 30.34 -23.12 12.55
C THR A 379 29.96 -21.76 11.97
N ASN A 380 30.75 -21.26 11.00
CA ASN A 380 30.44 -20.02 10.28
C ASN A 380 29.04 -20.05 9.63
N PHE A 381 28.64 -21.19 9.06
CA PHE A 381 27.29 -21.40 8.53
C PHE A 381 26.22 -21.26 9.62
N ASN A 382 26.39 -21.95 10.76
CA ASN A 382 25.45 -21.90 11.88
C ASN A 382 25.30 -20.47 12.43
N ILE A 383 26.42 -19.73 12.56
CA ILE A 383 26.42 -18.32 12.99
C ILE A 383 25.60 -17.45 12.01
N ILE A 384 25.92 -17.47 10.72
CA ILE A 384 25.27 -16.61 9.72
C ILE A 384 23.77 -16.89 9.65
N VAL A 385 23.37 -18.17 9.57
CA VAL A 385 21.96 -18.55 9.43
C VAL A 385 21.17 -18.24 10.70
N SER A 386 21.73 -18.49 11.89
CA SER A 386 21.10 -18.09 13.15
C SER A 386 20.99 -16.57 13.30
N LEU A 387 22.00 -15.82 12.87
CA LEU A 387 22.00 -14.36 12.94
C LEU A 387 21.00 -13.75 11.95
N LEU A 388 20.99 -14.20 10.70
CA LEU A 388 20.06 -13.71 9.67
C LEU A 388 18.61 -14.06 10.02
N GLY A 389 18.34 -15.32 10.37
CA GLY A 389 17.01 -15.77 10.78
C GLY A 389 16.54 -15.09 12.08
N GLY A 390 17.44 -14.97 13.05
CA GLY A 390 17.18 -14.25 14.32
C GLY A 390 16.91 -12.76 14.11
N TRP A 391 17.65 -12.10 13.21
CA TRP A 391 17.43 -10.70 12.85
C TRP A 391 16.09 -10.50 12.14
N ILE A 392 15.77 -11.33 11.14
CA ILE A 392 14.50 -11.25 10.41
C ILE A 392 13.32 -11.46 11.38
N ALA A 393 13.42 -12.44 12.29
CA ALA A 393 12.40 -12.67 13.31
C ALA A 393 12.29 -11.48 14.30
N ALA A 394 13.41 -10.98 14.81
CA ALA A 394 13.43 -9.86 15.76
C ALA A 394 12.90 -8.56 15.14
N PHE A 395 13.31 -8.24 13.91
CA PHE A 395 12.75 -7.13 13.14
C PHE A 395 11.26 -7.33 12.88
N GLY A 396 10.83 -8.54 12.52
CA GLY A 396 9.41 -8.88 12.33
C GLY A 396 8.55 -8.51 13.55
N LEU A 397 9.02 -8.81 14.77
CA LEU A 397 8.34 -8.47 16.03
C LEU A 397 8.23 -6.94 16.28
N VAL A 398 9.15 -6.13 15.76
CA VAL A 398 9.14 -4.66 15.92
C VAL A 398 8.81 -3.91 14.63
N SER A 399 8.45 -4.63 13.56
CA SER A 399 8.30 -4.10 12.20
C SER A 399 7.23 -3.01 12.13
N TYR A 400 6.10 -3.21 12.83
CA TYR A 400 5.04 -2.20 12.96
C TYR A 400 5.56 -0.91 13.61
N LEU A 401 6.30 -1.01 14.73
CA LEU A 401 6.87 0.17 15.39
C LEU A 401 7.86 0.89 14.46
N SER A 402 8.71 0.15 13.76
CA SER A 402 9.77 0.70 12.91
C SER A 402 9.25 1.32 11.61
N LYS A 403 8.35 0.64 10.89
CA LYS A 403 7.82 1.07 9.60
C LYS A 403 6.60 1.98 9.73
N GLU A 404 5.66 1.66 10.62
CA GLU A 404 4.35 2.34 10.67
C GLU A 404 4.33 3.54 11.62
N ASN A 405 5.05 3.47 12.74
CA ASN A 405 5.11 4.59 13.69
C ASN A 405 6.32 5.50 13.46
N LEU A 406 7.50 4.92 13.18
CA LEU A 406 8.77 5.64 13.00
C LEU A 406 9.14 5.92 11.54
N TYR A 407 8.50 5.27 10.55
CA TYR A 407 8.79 5.42 9.11
C TYR A 407 10.26 5.20 8.72
N LEU A 408 10.97 4.36 9.47
CA LEU A 408 12.34 3.99 9.16
C LEU A 408 12.37 2.91 8.08
N SER A 409 13.20 3.11 7.05
CA SER A 409 13.38 2.11 5.99
C SER A 409 14.04 0.84 6.53
N GLU A 410 13.59 -0.33 6.05
CA GLU A 410 14.19 -1.63 6.37
C GLU A 410 15.66 -1.73 5.91
N ALA A 411 15.99 -1.05 4.81
CA ALA A 411 17.34 -0.91 4.29
C ALA A 411 18.28 -0.24 5.30
N LEU A 412 17.90 0.91 5.85
CA LEU A 412 18.70 1.62 6.86
C LEU A 412 18.89 0.79 8.13
N ILE A 413 17.81 0.19 8.65
CA ILE A 413 17.88 -0.60 9.89
C ILE A 413 18.76 -1.85 9.67
N SER A 414 18.66 -2.50 8.51
CA SER A 414 19.48 -3.66 8.18
C SER A 414 20.94 -3.30 7.88
N LEU A 415 21.21 -2.14 7.27
CA LEU A 415 22.56 -1.60 7.11
C LEU A 415 23.23 -1.41 8.48
N LEU A 416 22.55 -0.76 9.42
CA LEU A 416 23.05 -0.55 10.78
C LEU A 416 23.28 -1.88 11.53
N ALA A 417 22.42 -2.88 11.33
CA ALA A 417 22.64 -4.23 11.85
C ALA A 417 23.87 -4.90 11.22
N GLY A 418 24.07 -4.75 9.91
CA GLY A 418 25.27 -5.20 9.20
C GLY A 418 26.53 -4.60 9.81
N VAL A 419 26.55 -3.28 10.06
CA VAL A 419 27.66 -2.60 10.73
C VAL A 419 27.88 -3.13 12.15
N ALA A 420 26.80 -3.28 12.94
CA ALA A 420 26.87 -3.78 14.31
C ALA A 420 27.40 -5.22 14.40
N PHE A 421 27.07 -6.07 13.43
CA PHE A 421 27.53 -7.47 13.38
C PHE A 421 28.83 -7.68 12.59
N SER A 422 29.31 -6.67 11.87
CA SER A 422 30.58 -6.64 11.13
C SER A 422 31.81 -6.89 12.04
N PRO A 423 33.01 -7.10 11.47
CA PRO A 423 34.25 -7.22 12.23
C PRO A 423 34.59 -5.98 13.09
N SER A 424 34.06 -4.81 12.75
CA SER A 424 34.23 -3.57 13.53
C SER A 424 33.28 -3.47 14.74
N GLY A 425 32.27 -4.33 14.81
CA GLY A 425 31.30 -4.41 15.91
C GLY A 425 31.45 -5.71 16.71
N VAL A 426 30.42 -6.55 16.68
CA VAL A 426 30.36 -7.83 17.42
C VAL A 426 31.15 -8.95 16.71
N ASN A 427 31.58 -8.74 15.46
CA ASN A 427 32.39 -9.68 14.67
C ASN A 427 31.74 -11.07 14.51
N PHE A 428 30.43 -11.06 14.21
CA PHE A 428 29.64 -12.26 13.91
C PHE A 428 29.47 -12.49 12.41
N ILE A 429 29.39 -11.43 11.60
CA ILE A 429 29.45 -11.50 10.13
C ILE A 429 30.90 -11.20 9.72
N ARG A 430 31.54 -12.16 9.06
CA ARG A 430 32.97 -12.13 8.72
C ARG A 430 33.22 -12.44 7.24
N PRO A 431 32.91 -11.51 6.32
CA PRO A 431 32.92 -11.79 4.88
C PRO A 431 34.22 -12.41 4.38
N LEU A 432 35.38 -11.94 4.88
CA LEU A 432 36.69 -12.44 4.50
C LEU A 432 36.97 -13.88 4.98
N GLU A 433 36.49 -14.29 6.17
CA GLU A 433 36.63 -15.68 6.64
C GLU A 433 35.75 -16.65 5.83
N TYR A 434 34.65 -16.17 5.25
CA TYR A 434 33.73 -16.99 4.45
C TYR A 434 34.19 -17.13 2.99
N ALA A 435 34.74 -16.04 2.44
CA ALA A 435 35.19 -15.95 1.06
C ALA A 435 36.65 -16.39 0.86
N GLY A 436 37.47 -16.36 1.92
CA GLY A 436 38.90 -16.68 1.89
C GLY A 436 39.81 -15.58 1.32
N THR A 437 39.34 -14.82 0.32
CA THR A 437 40.07 -13.70 -0.30
C THR A 437 39.16 -12.48 -0.49
N GLY A 438 39.77 -11.29 -0.60
CA GLY A 438 39.04 -10.05 -0.91
C GLY A 438 38.32 -10.12 -2.27
N GLU A 439 38.98 -10.64 -3.30
CA GLU A 439 38.39 -10.88 -4.63
C GLU A 439 37.12 -11.73 -4.56
N ASN A 440 37.10 -12.77 -3.72
CA ASN A 440 35.91 -13.59 -3.53
C ASN A 440 34.79 -12.82 -2.80
N VAL A 441 35.10 -11.90 -1.88
CA VAL A 441 34.09 -11.00 -1.27
C VAL A 441 33.48 -10.07 -2.33
N GLU A 442 34.32 -9.50 -3.21
CA GLU A 442 33.85 -8.67 -4.32
C GLU A 442 32.97 -9.48 -5.29
N ALA A 443 33.40 -10.70 -5.66
CA ALA A 443 32.65 -11.59 -6.55
C ALA A 443 31.31 -12.05 -5.93
N ILE A 444 31.27 -12.36 -4.63
CA ILE A 444 30.03 -12.65 -3.91
C ILE A 444 29.11 -11.42 -3.92
N THR A 445 29.67 -10.22 -3.67
CA THR A 445 28.90 -8.98 -3.61
C THR A 445 28.31 -8.61 -4.98
N LEU A 446 29.08 -8.73 -6.07
CA LEU A 446 28.56 -8.53 -7.43
C LEU A 446 27.44 -9.51 -7.77
N ASN A 447 27.62 -10.81 -7.49
CA ASN A 447 26.59 -11.80 -7.82
C ASN A 447 25.34 -11.66 -6.92
N PHE A 448 25.51 -11.24 -5.67
CA PHE A 448 24.39 -11.03 -4.75
C PHE A 448 23.60 -9.75 -5.10
N THR A 449 24.27 -8.64 -5.42
CA THR A 449 23.59 -7.43 -5.93
C THR A 449 22.84 -7.72 -7.23
N ARG A 450 23.47 -8.42 -8.17
CA ARG A 450 22.85 -8.88 -9.43
C ARG A 450 21.60 -9.76 -9.21
N LEU A 451 21.65 -10.70 -8.27
CA LEU A 451 20.50 -11.54 -7.91
C LEU A 451 19.32 -10.73 -7.37
N VAL A 452 19.61 -9.81 -6.45
CA VAL A 452 18.62 -8.95 -5.78
C VAL A 452 17.94 -8.04 -6.81
N LEU A 453 18.72 -7.32 -7.62
CA LEU A 453 18.21 -6.47 -8.70
C LEU A 453 17.36 -7.25 -9.71
N GLY A 454 17.81 -8.43 -10.17
CA GLY A 454 17.06 -9.24 -11.13
C GLY A 454 15.65 -9.61 -10.64
N VAL A 455 15.53 -10.11 -9.41
CA VAL A 455 14.24 -10.46 -8.81
C VAL A 455 13.34 -9.23 -8.66
N GLN A 456 13.90 -8.12 -8.19
CA GLN A 456 13.13 -6.91 -7.90
C GLN A 456 12.70 -6.16 -9.16
N LEU A 457 13.49 -6.20 -10.22
CA LEU A 457 13.13 -5.60 -11.50
C LEU A 457 12.01 -6.37 -12.21
N VAL A 458 11.97 -7.71 -12.10
CA VAL A 458 10.77 -8.47 -12.52
C VAL A 458 9.57 -8.08 -11.68
N ILE A 459 9.69 -8.03 -10.34
CA ILE A 459 8.58 -7.65 -9.45
C ILE A 459 8.08 -6.21 -9.75
N ALA A 460 8.99 -5.26 -9.99
CA ALA A 460 8.66 -3.89 -10.39
C ALA A 460 7.91 -3.86 -11.73
N GLY A 461 8.38 -4.61 -12.73
CA GLY A 461 7.68 -4.73 -14.02
C GLY A 461 6.31 -5.39 -13.92
N VAL A 462 6.17 -6.41 -13.05
CA VAL A 462 4.90 -7.09 -12.77
C VAL A 462 3.88 -6.17 -12.10
N GLN A 463 4.35 -5.26 -11.24
CA GLN A 463 3.48 -4.32 -10.51
C GLN A 463 2.95 -3.17 -11.38
N LEU A 464 3.56 -2.88 -12.53
CA LEU A 464 3.10 -1.85 -13.44
C LEU A 464 1.81 -2.27 -14.19
N PRO A 465 0.87 -1.34 -14.44
CA PRO A 465 -0.35 -1.64 -15.20
C PRO A 465 -0.07 -2.14 -16.63
N SER A 466 -0.98 -2.91 -17.20
CA SER A 466 -0.91 -3.37 -18.60
C SER A 466 -0.45 -2.29 -19.58
N ARG A 467 0.61 -2.61 -20.33
CA ARG A 467 1.24 -1.77 -21.36
C ARG A 467 1.83 -0.45 -20.84
N TYR A 468 2.16 -0.30 -19.55
CA TYR A 468 2.57 0.99 -18.97
C TYR A 468 3.70 1.68 -19.74
N LEU A 469 4.80 0.96 -20.03
CA LEU A 469 5.94 1.51 -20.80
C LEU A 469 5.54 2.02 -22.20
N GLN A 470 4.55 1.39 -22.84
CA GLN A 470 4.03 1.81 -24.14
C GLN A 470 3.08 3.01 -24.03
N LYS A 471 2.28 3.09 -22.95
CA LYS A 471 1.38 4.22 -22.69
C LYS A 471 2.17 5.48 -22.34
N GLU A 472 3.16 5.35 -21.47
CA GLU A 472 3.90 6.45 -20.86
C GLU A 472 5.30 6.68 -21.45
N TRP A 473 5.55 6.14 -22.65
CA TRP A 473 6.85 6.20 -23.32
C TRP A 473 7.44 7.60 -23.44
N LYS A 474 6.60 8.65 -23.58
CA LYS A 474 7.04 10.05 -23.65
C LYS A 474 7.62 10.53 -22.32
N SER A 475 6.88 10.36 -21.23
CA SER A 475 7.31 10.72 -19.88
C SER A 475 8.58 9.95 -19.49
N LEU A 476 8.61 8.65 -19.80
CA LEU A 476 9.78 7.80 -19.55
C LEU A 476 10.99 8.20 -20.40
N SER A 477 10.82 8.53 -21.68
CA SER A 477 11.94 8.99 -22.54
C SER A 477 12.58 10.29 -22.04
N ILE A 478 11.82 11.15 -21.37
CA ILE A 478 12.34 12.38 -20.76
C ILE A 478 13.15 12.05 -19.50
N LEU A 479 12.62 11.20 -18.61
CA LEU A 479 13.31 10.80 -17.38
C LEU A 479 14.56 9.95 -17.66
N VAL A 480 14.39 8.83 -18.35
CA VAL A 480 15.41 7.81 -18.61
C VAL A 480 16.40 8.26 -19.70
N GLY A 481 15.99 9.13 -20.62
CA GLY A 481 16.87 9.68 -21.66
C GLY A 481 17.56 10.97 -21.23
N ILE A 482 16.80 12.05 -21.08
CA ILE A 482 17.34 13.40 -20.91
C ILE A 482 17.78 13.64 -19.46
N VAL A 483 16.90 13.37 -18.48
CA VAL A 483 17.20 13.63 -17.06
C VAL A 483 18.33 12.71 -16.56
N MET A 484 18.31 11.43 -16.92
CA MET A 484 19.38 10.48 -16.60
C MET A 484 20.75 10.90 -17.16
N ALA A 485 20.82 11.36 -18.42
CA ALA A 485 22.07 11.87 -19.00
C ALA A 485 22.57 13.15 -18.29
N LEU A 486 21.66 14.03 -17.84
CA LEU A 486 22.01 15.23 -17.08
C LEU A 486 22.44 14.90 -15.64
N MET A 487 21.83 13.90 -15.00
CA MET A 487 22.27 13.35 -13.71
C MET A 487 23.69 12.79 -13.80
N TRP A 488 23.97 12.03 -14.86
CA TRP A 488 25.30 11.48 -15.16
C TRP A 488 26.35 12.59 -15.27
N LEU A 489 26.13 13.56 -16.16
CA LEU A 489 27.05 14.69 -16.35
C LEU A 489 27.23 15.51 -15.08
N THR A 490 26.15 15.79 -14.34
CA THR A 490 26.21 16.55 -13.07
C THR A 490 27.07 15.84 -12.03
N THR A 491 26.86 14.54 -11.84
CA THR A 491 27.66 13.76 -10.88
C THR A 491 29.12 13.68 -11.31
N SER A 492 29.36 13.51 -12.61
CA SER A 492 30.72 13.45 -13.17
C SER A 492 31.48 14.76 -12.97
N VAL A 493 30.84 15.91 -13.20
CA VAL A 493 31.43 17.23 -12.95
C VAL A 493 31.69 17.46 -11.46
N LEU A 494 30.78 17.03 -10.57
CA LEU A 494 30.99 17.13 -9.12
C LEU A 494 32.17 16.26 -8.65
N VAL A 495 32.24 15.00 -9.09
CA VAL A 495 33.37 14.10 -8.78
C VAL A 495 34.68 14.68 -9.30
N TRP A 496 34.72 15.16 -10.55
CA TRP A 496 35.90 15.79 -11.14
C TRP A 496 36.34 17.07 -10.40
N ALA A 497 35.39 17.88 -9.95
CA ALA A 497 35.70 19.12 -9.22
C ALA A 497 36.20 18.90 -7.79
N PHE A 498 35.80 17.78 -7.14
CA PHE A 498 36.16 17.48 -5.76
C PHE A 498 37.41 16.61 -5.60
N ILE A 499 37.81 15.87 -6.64
CA ILE A 499 38.98 14.96 -6.61
C ILE A 499 40.09 15.56 -7.49
N PRO A 500 41.14 16.15 -6.87
CA PRO A 500 42.28 16.68 -7.61
C PRO A 500 42.92 15.61 -8.49
N GLU A 501 43.50 16.04 -9.61
CA GLU A 501 44.29 15.19 -10.53
C GLU A 501 43.52 14.03 -11.18
N LEU A 502 42.22 13.86 -10.93
CA LEU A 502 41.38 12.85 -11.60
C LEU A 502 41.07 13.24 -13.05
N PRO A 503 41.45 12.44 -14.07
CA PRO A 503 41.04 12.70 -15.45
C PRO A 503 39.52 12.65 -15.62
N PHE A 504 38.96 13.54 -16.45
CA PHE A 504 37.50 13.67 -16.62
C PHE A 504 36.81 12.36 -17.08
N LEU A 505 37.48 11.52 -17.87
CA LEU A 505 36.95 10.21 -18.27
C LEU A 505 36.70 9.27 -17.08
N HIS A 506 37.56 9.31 -16.07
CA HIS A 506 37.38 8.53 -14.84
C HIS A 506 36.19 9.05 -14.02
N ALA A 507 36.02 10.37 -13.98
CA ALA A 507 34.84 10.98 -13.34
C ALA A 507 33.53 10.65 -14.07
N LEU A 508 33.54 10.53 -15.41
CA LEU A 508 32.40 10.04 -16.21
C LEU A 508 32.04 8.59 -15.86
N ALA A 509 33.02 7.71 -15.65
CA ALA A 509 32.77 6.33 -15.26
C ALA A 509 32.20 6.23 -13.83
N ILE A 510 32.77 6.96 -12.86
CA ILE A 510 32.24 7.03 -11.47
C ILE A 510 30.82 7.60 -11.45
N GLY A 511 30.59 8.67 -12.22
CA GLY A 511 29.27 9.27 -12.40
C GLY A 511 28.26 8.28 -12.97
N ALA A 512 28.67 7.44 -13.93
CA ALA A 512 27.80 6.42 -14.52
C ALA A 512 27.37 5.38 -13.48
N CYS A 513 28.29 4.91 -12.63
CA CYS A 513 27.96 3.93 -11.58
C CYS A 513 26.86 4.40 -10.65
N VAL A 514 26.86 5.68 -10.24
CA VAL A 514 25.82 6.20 -9.35
C VAL A 514 24.57 6.71 -10.07
N THR A 515 24.58 6.89 -11.39
CA THR A 515 23.46 7.50 -12.13
C THR A 515 22.11 6.79 -11.96
N PRO A 516 22.03 5.44 -12.00
CA PRO A 516 20.79 4.72 -11.77
C PRO A 516 20.14 5.01 -10.42
N THR A 517 18.82 4.87 -10.36
CA THR A 517 17.99 5.15 -9.18
C THR A 517 17.41 3.86 -8.63
N ASP A 518 17.74 3.55 -7.38
CA ASP A 518 17.47 2.25 -6.80
C ASP A 518 15.95 2.03 -6.57
N PRO A 519 15.30 1.05 -7.22
CA PRO A 519 13.89 0.75 -7.01
C PRO A 519 13.61 0.25 -5.59
N ILE A 520 14.59 -0.33 -4.89
CA ILE A 520 14.47 -0.83 -3.51
C ILE A 520 14.23 0.30 -2.53
N LEU A 521 15.14 1.27 -2.54
CA LEU A 521 15.07 2.42 -1.65
C LEU A 521 13.88 3.30 -2.05
N SER A 522 13.56 3.39 -3.35
CA SER A 522 12.35 4.05 -3.84
C SER A 522 11.07 3.38 -3.30
N ASN A 523 11.00 2.04 -3.29
CA ASN A 523 9.85 1.28 -2.77
C ASN A 523 9.51 1.63 -1.31
N ALA A 524 10.52 1.90 -0.47
CA ALA A 524 10.28 2.30 0.93
C ALA A 524 9.57 3.66 1.09
N ILE A 525 9.52 4.47 0.02
CA ILE A 525 8.91 5.80 -0.01
C ILE A 525 7.61 5.83 -0.84
N VAL A 526 7.52 5.01 -1.90
CA VAL A 526 6.34 4.91 -2.76
C VAL A 526 5.36 3.79 -2.37
N LYS A 527 5.65 3.00 -1.32
CA LYS A 527 4.75 1.95 -0.78
C LYS A 527 4.55 2.10 0.74
N GLY A 528 3.48 1.48 1.24
CA GLY A 528 3.09 1.51 2.66
C GLY A 528 2.30 2.76 3.05
N LYS A 529 1.86 2.84 4.32
CA LYS A 529 0.87 3.84 4.76
C LYS A 529 1.27 5.29 4.47
N PHE A 530 2.55 5.65 4.53
CA PHE A 530 2.98 7.01 4.18
C PHE A 530 2.66 7.34 2.71
N ALA A 531 3.00 6.45 1.79
CA ALA A 531 2.78 6.63 0.36
C ALA A 531 1.28 6.68 0.02
N GLU A 532 0.50 5.74 0.56
CA GLU A 532 -0.96 5.64 0.37
C GLU A 532 -1.71 6.93 0.73
N HIS A 533 -1.23 7.66 1.74
CA HIS A 533 -1.87 8.90 2.19
C HIS A 533 -1.34 10.16 1.49
N ASN A 534 -0.05 10.19 1.12
CA ASN A 534 0.66 11.43 0.75
C ASN A 534 1.20 11.47 -0.70
N VAL A 535 1.28 10.35 -1.42
CA VAL A 535 1.91 10.26 -2.75
C VAL A 535 0.88 9.79 -3.79
N PRO A 536 0.54 10.57 -4.84
CA PRO A 536 -0.41 10.16 -5.86
C PRO A 536 -0.01 8.87 -6.58
N GLU A 537 -0.96 7.98 -6.86
CA GLU A 537 -0.68 6.67 -7.50
C GLU A 537 0.06 6.80 -8.84
N LYS A 538 -0.31 7.79 -9.67
CA LYS A 538 0.38 8.09 -10.95
C LYS A 538 1.86 8.44 -10.74
N LEU A 539 2.19 9.09 -9.63
CA LEU A 539 3.55 9.47 -9.26
C LEU A 539 4.33 8.24 -8.76
N GLN A 540 3.69 7.36 -7.98
CA GLN A 540 4.28 6.08 -7.58
C GLN A 540 4.62 5.22 -8.81
N GLN A 541 3.68 5.07 -9.74
CA GLN A 541 3.84 4.26 -10.96
C GLN A 541 4.98 4.76 -11.86
N ILE A 542 5.09 6.09 -12.09
CA ILE A 542 6.17 6.63 -12.93
C ILE A 542 7.55 6.50 -12.26
N ILE A 543 7.64 6.62 -10.93
CA ILE A 543 8.90 6.42 -10.19
C ILE A 543 9.33 4.94 -10.25
N VAL A 544 8.41 3.99 -10.09
CA VAL A 544 8.72 2.55 -10.23
C VAL A 544 9.17 2.22 -11.66
N ALA A 545 8.52 2.78 -12.67
CA ALA A 545 8.88 2.57 -14.07
C ALA A 545 10.21 3.26 -14.47
N GLU A 546 10.51 4.44 -13.93
CA GLU A 546 11.79 5.13 -14.08
C GLU A 546 12.92 4.29 -13.47
N SER A 547 12.85 3.99 -12.17
CA SER A 547 13.91 3.26 -11.47
C SER A 547 14.15 1.87 -12.07
N GLY A 548 13.08 1.18 -12.48
CA GLY A 548 13.20 -0.11 -13.15
C GLY A 548 13.88 -0.07 -14.53
N ALA A 549 13.70 1.02 -15.28
CA ALA A 549 14.36 1.21 -16.58
C ALA A 549 15.79 1.75 -16.42
N ASN A 550 16.02 2.68 -15.48
CA ASN A 550 17.31 3.31 -15.22
C ASN A 550 18.40 2.28 -14.84
N ASP A 551 18.07 1.29 -14.01
CA ASP A 551 19.03 0.27 -13.56
C ASP A 551 19.60 -0.57 -14.71
N GLY A 552 18.82 -0.83 -15.76
CA GLY A 552 19.27 -1.50 -16.99
C GLY A 552 19.82 -0.57 -18.07
N LEU A 553 19.85 0.74 -17.85
CA LEU A 553 20.31 1.73 -18.83
C LEU A 553 21.52 2.55 -18.34
N GLY A 554 22.18 2.09 -17.27
CA GLY A 554 23.49 2.59 -16.84
C GLY A 554 24.65 2.12 -17.74
N TYR A 555 24.54 0.93 -18.34
CA TYR A 555 25.57 0.34 -19.23
C TYR A 555 26.08 1.30 -20.34
N PRO A 556 25.21 1.97 -21.13
CA PRO A 556 25.64 2.95 -22.13
C PRO A 556 26.56 4.05 -21.57
N PHE A 557 26.27 4.59 -20.39
CA PHE A 557 27.08 5.65 -19.78
C PHE A 557 28.42 5.12 -19.26
N LEU A 558 28.40 3.96 -18.62
CA LEU A 558 29.60 3.34 -18.05
C LEU A 558 30.57 2.90 -19.16
N PHE A 559 30.10 2.12 -20.14
CA PHE A 559 30.96 1.58 -21.19
C PHE A 559 31.43 2.63 -22.19
N LEU A 560 30.71 3.74 -22.37
CA LEU A 560 31.24 4.90 -23.11
C LEU A 560 32.52 5.42 -22.45
N ALA A 561 32.50 5.64 -21.13
CA ALA A 561 33.66 6.10 -20.39
C ALA A 561 34.79 5.05 -20.39
N LEU A 562 34.47 3.78 -20.12
CA LEU A 562 35.46 2.70 -20.05
C LEU A 562 36.14 2.40 -21.40
N TYR A 563 35.42 2.41 -22.53
CA TYR A 563 36.04 2.25 -23.85
C TYR A 563 36.88 3.46 -24.24
N LEU A 564 36.46 4.68 -23.89
CA LEU A 564 37.31 5.86 -24.09
C LEU A 564 38.58 5.79 -23.23
N ILE A 565 38.50 5.40 -21.95
CA ILE A 565 39.69 5.13 -21.12
C ILE A 565 40.60 4.09 -21.80
N LYS A 566 40.02 2.97 -22.28
CA LYS A 566 40.79 1.89 -22.92
C LYS A 566 41.60 2.36 -24.13
N TYR A 567 40.97 3.02 -25.09
CA TYR A 567 41.57 3.35 -26.40
C TYR A 567 42.03 4.81 -26.57
N THR A 568 41.80 5.69 -25.58
CA THR A 568 42.19 7.12 -25.64
C THR A 568 42.78 7.67 -24.34
N GLY A 569 42.82 6.90 -23.25
CA GLY A 569 43.53 7.27 -22.03
C GLY A 569 45.05 7.39 -22.21
N GLU A 570 45.76 7.99 -21.25
CA GLU A 570 47.19 8.27 -21.35
C GLU A 570 48.06 7.00 -21.45
N GLY A 571 47.58 5.89 -20.87
CA GLY A 571 48.20 4.57 -21.03
C GLY A 571 47.76 3.79 -22.29
N ALA A 572 46.85 4.32 -23.11
CA ALA A 572 46.32 3.58 -24.25
C ALA A 572 47.38 3.34 -25.34
N ASN A 573 47.60 2.08 -25.68
CA ASN A 573 48.47 1.69 -26.79
C ASN A 573 47.81 2.04 -28.15
N PRO A 574 48.39 2.93 -28.97
CA PRO A 574 47.80 3.34 -30.25
C PRO A 574 47.66 2.21 -31.28
N ALA A 575 48.32 1.08 -31.08
CA ALA A 575 48.17 -0.11 -31.93
C ALA A 575 46.85 -0.87 -31.69
N ASP A 576 46.28 -0.78 -30.49
CA ASP A 576 45.08 -1.55 -30.11
C ASP A 576 43.78 -0.86 -30.55
N GLY A 577 43.82 0.46 -30.78
CA GLY A 577 42.70 1.22 -31.31
C GLY A 577 42.79 2.71 -31.06
N ASN A 578 41.68 3.40 -31.31
CA ASN A 578 41.52 4.84 -31.06
C ASN A 578 40.06 5.16 -30.70
N ALA A 579 39.71 6.46 -30.65
CA ALA A 579 38.34 6.92 -30.38
C ALA A 579 37.28 6.30 -31.30
N MET A 580 37.60 6.00 -32.57
CA MET A 580 36.69 5.34 -33.50
C MET A 580 36.45 3.86 -33.12
N THR A 581 37.48 3.17 -32.62
CA THR A 581 37.35 1.81 -32.04
C THR A 581 36.47 1.84 -30.80
N ALA A 582 36.68 2.81 -29.90
CA ALA A 582 35.85 2.99 -28.70
C ALA A 582 34.37 3.23 -29.04
N MET A 583 34.09 4.15 -29.97
CA MET A 583 32.71 4.42 -30.43
C MET A 583 32.11 3.23 -31.18
N GLY A 584 32.91 2.50 -31.96
CA GLY A 584 32.47 1.29 -32.66
C GLY A 584 32.03 0.18 -31.70
N LEU A 585 32.79 -0.05 -30.64
CA LEU A 585 32.41 -0.97 -29.55
C LEU A 585 31.22 -0.44 -28.75
N TRP A 586 31.12 0.86 -28.51
CA TRP A 586 29.95 1.42 -27.82
C TRP A 586 28.64 1.24 -28.61
N PHE A 587 28.64 1.53 -29.92
CA PHE A 587 27.46 1.31 -30.76
C PHE A 587 27.18 -0.18 -31.02
N GLY A 588 28.22 -0.98 -31.27
CA GLY A 588 28.08 -2.40 -31.59
C GLY A 588 27.85 -3.28 -30.37
N GLU A 589 28.79 -3.28 -29.43
CA GLU A 589 28.74 -4.11 -28.23
C GLU A 589 27.75 -3.58 -27.20
N THR A 590 27.82 -2.29 -26.82
CA THR A 590 26.94 -1.80 -25.75
C THR A 590 25.51 -1.58 -26.22
N LEU A 591 25.28 -0.83 -27.30
CA LEU A 591 23.91 -0.53 -27.74
C LEU A 591 23.25 -1.68 -28.52
N ALA A 592 23.90 -2.22 -29.55
CA ALA A 592 23.27 -3.22 -30.42
C ALA A 592 23.31 -4.65 -29.88
N TYR A 593 24.39 -5.07 -29.20
CA TYR A 593 24.43 -6.34 -28.49
C TYR A 593 23.77 -6.18 -27.11
N VAL A 594 24.46 -5.65 -26.10
CA VAL A 594 24.04 -5.68 -24.69
C VAL A 594 22.64 -5.10 -24.45
N ILE A 595 22.29 -3.91 -24.98
CA ILE A 595 20.98 -3.32 -24.71
C ILE A 595 19.86 -3.90 -25.58
N VAL A 596 20.01 -3.90 -26.91
CA VAL A 596 18.94 -4.36 -27.81
C VAL A 596 18.68 -5.86 -27.67
N LEU A 597 19.72 -6.69 -27.50
CA LEU A 597 19.53 -8.13 -27.26
C LEU A 597 18.79 -8.38 -25.95
N SER A 598 19.11 -7.65 -24.88
CA SER A 598 18.41 -7.79 -23.60
C SER A 598 16.94 -7.38 -23.65
N VAL A 599 16.60 -6.31 -24.39
CA VAL A 599 15.19 -5.94 -24.62
C VAL A 599 14.48 -7.04 -25.40
N VAL A 600 15.07 -7.55 -26.49
CA VAL A 600 14.49 -8.65 -27.29
C VAL A 600 14.35 -9.92 -26.44
N TYR A 601 15.36 -10.26 -25.64
CA TYR A 601 15.37 -11.42 -24.76
C TYR A 601 14.27 -11.33 -23.70
N GLY A 602 14.18 -10.19 -23.01
CA GLY A 602 13.13 -9.92 -22.02
C GLY A 602 11.73 -9.99 -22.64
N VAL A 603 11.52 -9.42 -23.83
CA VAL A 603 10.25 -9.53 -24.57
C VAL A 603 9.91 -10.98 -24.87
N VAL A 604 10.83 -11.76 -25.44
CA VAL A 604 10.59 -13.17 -25.80
C VAL A 604 10.34 -14.02 -24.56
N ALA A 605 11.15 -13.88 -23.52
CA ALA A 605 11.02 -14.64 -22.28
C ALA A 605 9.73 -14.30 -21.53
N GLY A 606 9.41 -13.00 -21.34
CA GLY A 606 8.19 -12.55 -20.68
C GLY A 606 6.92 -12.96 -21.45
N TRP A 607 6.93 -12.85 -22.78
CA TRP A 607 5.80 -13.28 -23.61
C TRP A 607 5.59 -14.80 -23.57
N ALA A 608 6.67 -15.58 -23.75
CA ALA A 608 6.59 -17.04 -23.67
C ALA A 608 6.13 -17.50 -22.29
N ALA A 609 6.65 -16.91 -21.21
CA ALA A 609 6.26 -17.21 -19.84
C ALA A 609 4.78 -16.91 -19.58
N LYS A 610 4.27 -15.79 -20.11
CA LYS A 610 2.85 -15.41 -20.02
C LYS A 610 1.93 -16.38 -20.73
N ASP A 611 2.26 -16.74 -21.97
CA ASP A 611 1.40 -17.59 -22.79
C ASP A 611 1.47 -19.06 -22.34
N LEU A 612 2.63 -19.53 -21.82
CA LEU A 612 2.77 -20.83 -21.18
C LEU A 612 1.96 -20.90 -19.87
N LEU A 613 1.99 -19.86 -19.03
CA LEU A 613 1.23 -19.85 -17.78
C LEU A 613 -0.29 -19.86 -18.05
N HIS A 614 -0.78 -19.06 -19.01
CA HIS A 614 -2.17 -19.13 -19.47
C HIS A 614 -2.53 -20.49 -20.09
N TRP A 615 -1.60 -21.15 -20.79
CA TRP A 615 -1.83 -22.48 -21.37
C TRP A 615 -1.98 -23.56 -20.29
N ALA A 616 -1.24 -23.42 -19.18
CA ALA A 616 -1.23 -24.36 -18.06
C ALA A 616 -2.40 -24.11 -17.09
N GLU A 617 -2.73 -22.85 -16.80
CA GLU A 617 -3.89 -22.48 -15.96
C GLU A 617 -5.21 -22.92 -16.60
N LYS A 618 -5.39 -22.73 -17.91
CA LYS A 618 -6.57 -23.23 -18.68
C LYS A 618 -6.72 -24.77 -18.72
N ARG A 619 -5.80 -25.51 -18.10
CA ARG A 619 -5.79 -26.97 -17.99
C ARG A 619 -5.77 -27.45 -16.54
N ASP A 620 -5.89 -26.53 -15.57
CA ASP A 620 -5.74 -26.79 -14.14
C ASP A 620 -4.39 -27.48 -13.79
N TYR A 621 -3.32 -27.15 -14.54
CA TYR A 621 -1.97 -27.72 -14.32
C TYR A 621 -1.14 -26.96 -13.28
N VAL A 622 -1.59 -25.78 -12.83
CA VAL A 622 -0.85 -24.90 -11.94
C VAL A 622 -1.69 -24.59 -10.70
N ASP A 623 -1.17 -24.98 -9.54
CA ASP A 623 -1.70 -24.62 -8.23
C ASP A 623 -1.40 -23.15 -7.85
N LYS A 624 -2.06 -22.65 -6.80
CA LYS A 624 -1.95 -21.23 -6.42
C LYS A 624 -0.53 -20.86 -6.00
N GLU A 625 0.16 -21.72 -5.28
CA GLU A 625 1.51 -21.52 -4.78
C GLU A 625 2.50 -21.43 -5.95
N SER A 626 2.46 -22.39 -6.88
CA SER A 626 3.24 -22.36 -8.12
C SER A 626 2.94 -21.12 -8.98
N PHE A 627 1.67 -20.70 -9.05
CA PHE A 627 1.26 -19.50 -9.78
C PHE A 627 1.92 -18.23 -9.21
N VAL A 628 1.84 -18.02 -7.90
CA VAL A 628 2.37 -16.81 -7.24
C VAL A 628 3.91 -16.78 -7.29
N VAL A 629 4.58 -17.92 -7.18
CA VAL A 629 6.04 -18.06 -7.28
C VAL A 629 6.58 -17.78 -8.68
N PHE A 630 5.75 -17.92 -9.73
CA PHE A 630 6.17 -17.89 -11.13
C PHE A 630 6.93 -16.63 -11.55
N ALA A 631 6.60 -15.45 -10.99
CA ALA A 631 7.34 -14.21 -11.25
C ALA A 631 8.82 -14.28 -10.79
N ILE A 632 9.10 -14.95 -9.67
CA ILE A 632 10.47 -15.13 -9.18
C ILE A 632 11.19 -16.20 -10.01
N ALA A 633 10.49 -17.28 -10.38
CA ALA A 633 11.05 -18.29 -11.28
C ALA A 633 11.46 -17.67 -12.63
N LEU A 634 10.64 -16.76 -13.18
CA LEU A 634 10.97 -15.98 -14.37
C LEU A 634 12.23 -15.11 -14.17
N ALA A 635 12.35 -14.44 -13.03
CA ALA A 635 13.54 -13.63 -12.72
C ALA A 635 14.82 -14.47 -12.66
N LEU A 636 14.81 -15.57 -11.90
CA LEU A 636 15.96 -16.47 -11.79
C LEU A 636 16.33 -17.09 -13.16
N PHE A 637 15.32 -17.45 -13.95
CA PHE A 637 15.52 -17.97 -15.30
C PHE A 637 16.16 -16.94 -16.22
N VAL A 638 15.60 -15.72 -16.31
CA VAL A 638 16.11 -14.64 -17.17
C VAL A 638 17.52 -14.23 -16.73
N LEU A 639 17.76 -14.05 -15.43
CA LEU A 639 19.07 -13.69 -14.89
C LEU A 639 20.14 -14.74 -15.25
N GLY A 640 19.86 -16.02 -15.03
CA GLY A 640 20.78 -17.10 -15.39
C GLY A 640 21.01 -17.21 -16.90
N THR A 641 19.95 -17.16 -17.71
CA THR A 641 20.03 -17.45 -19.15
C THR A 641 20.51 -16.26 -19.99
N CYS A 642 20.00 -15.05 -19.75
CA CYS A 642 20.53 -13.83 -20.36
C CYS A 642 21.98 -13.57 -19.88
N GLY A 643 22.27 -13.90 -18.62
CA GLY A 643 23.61 -13.88 -18.06
C GLY A 643 24.61 -14.79 -18.77
N MET A 644 24.20 -16.01 -19.17
CA MET A 644 25.04 -16.91 -19.98
C MET A 644 25.27 -16.42 -21.41
N ILE A 645 24.37 -15.58 -21.95
CA ILE A 645 24.53 -14.93 -23.26
C ILE A 645 25.50 -13.74 -23.17
N GLY A 646 25.78 -13.22 -21.97
CA GLY A 646 26.65 -12.06 -21.76
C GLY A 646 26.00 -10.72 -22.13
N SER A 647 24.66 -10.67 -22.11
CA SER A 647 23.86 -9.46 -22.30
C SER A 647 23.38 -8.92 -20.94
N ASP A 648 22.88 -7.67 -20.89
CA ASP A 648 22.37 -7.06 -19.65
C ASP A 648 21.11 -7.80 -19.14
N ASP A 649 21.31 -8.67 -18.16
CA ASP A 649 20.27 -9.51 -17.59
C ASP A 649 19.40 -8.76 -16.57
N VAL A 650 19.88 -7.63 -16.05
CA VAL A 650 19.17 -6.70 -15.16
C VAL A 650 18.09 -5.97 -15.97
N LEU A 651 18.44 -5.42 -17.15
CA LEU A 651 17.47 -4.87 -18.10
C LEU A 651 16.48 -5.93 -18.61
N ALA A 652 16.98 -7.12 -18.97
CA ALA A 652 16.13 -8.20 -19.47
C ALA A 652 15.08 -8.63 -18.43
N CYS A 653 15.42 -8.64 -17.13
CA CYS A 653 14.48 -8.87 -16.04
C CYS A 653 13.35 -7.83 -16.01
N PHE A 654 13.66 -6.53 -16.04
CA PHE A 654 12.62 -5.48 -16.02
C PHE A 654 11.67 -5.59 -17.22
N VAL A 655 12.22 -5.83 -18.43
CA VAL A 655 11.43 -5.99 -19.65
C VAL A 655 10.57 -7.26 -19.59
N ALA A 656 11.12 -8.38 -19.11
CA ALA A 656 10.38 -9.62 -18.95
C ALA A 656 9.20 -9.46 -17.98
N GLY A 657 9.38 -8.80 -16.84
CA GLY A 657 8.30 -8.53 -15.88
C GLY A 657 7.14 -7.72 -16.49
N ASN A 658 7.46 -6.65 -17.23
CA ASN A 658 6.45 -5.81 -17.91
C ASN A 658 5.69 -6.55 -19.03
N VAL A 659 6.40 -7.38 -19.81
CA VAL A 659 5.78 -8.14 -20.92
C VAL A 659 5.00 -9.34 -20.40
N PHE A 660 5.39 -9.90 -19.25
CA PHE A 660 4.67 -10.96 -18.58
C PHE A 660 3.28 -10.52 -18.07
N THR A 661 3.11 -9.26 -17.67
CA THR A 661 1.81 -8.69 -17.24
C THR A 661 1.09 -7.88 -18.33
N TRP A 662 1.40 -8.09 -19.61
CA TRP A 662 0.96 -7.19 -20.69
C TRP A 662 -0.57 -7.17 -20.92
N ASP A 663 -1.30 -8.19 -20.47
CA ASP A 663 -2.77 -8.29 -20.45
C ASP A 663 -3.40 -8.01 -19.07
N ASP A 664 -2.61 -7.55 -18.09
CA ASP A 664 -2.99 -7.25 -16.70
C ASP A 664 -3.44 -8.45 -15.85
N TRP A 665 -3.70 -9.62 -16.46
CA TRP A 665 -4.31 -10.78 -15.79
C TRP A 665 -3.52 -11.25 -14.57
N PHE A 666 -2.23 -11.55 -14.74
CA PHE A 666 -1.39 -12.03 -13.64
C PHE A 666 -1.33 -11.02 -12.49
N ARG A 667 -1.10 -9.73 -12.80
CA ARG A 667 -1.02 -8.64 -11.82
C ARG A 667 -2.31 -8.54 -11.01
N LEU A 668 -3.48 -8.64 -11.65
CA LEU A 668 -4.78 -8.58 -10.97
C LEU A 668 -5.03 -9.78 -10.06
N GLN A 669 -4.51 -10.96 -10.38
CA GLN A 669 -4.57 -12.14 -9.51
C GLN A 669 -3.62 -12.02 -8.30
N THR A 670 -2.43 -11.42 -8.47
CA THR A 670 -1.43 -11.33 -7.39
C THR A 670 -1.45 -10.02 -6.60
N VAL A 671 -2.27 -9.02 -6.94
CA VAL A 671 -2.27 -7.68 -6.30
C VAL A 671 -2.54 -7.71 -4.79
N ASN A 672 -3.32 -8.69 -4.33
CA ASN A 672 -3.66 -8.88 -2.91
C ASN A 672 -2.79 -9.95 -2.23
N ASP A 673 -1.82 -10.52 -2.93
CA ASP A 673 -0.96 -11.57 -2.39
C ASP A 673 0.28 -10.96 -1.72
N SER A 674 0.61 -11.42 -0.50
CA SER A 674 1.71 -10.89 0.28
C SER A 674 3.08 -11.47 -0.11
N PHE A 675 3.15 -12.47 -1.00
CA PHE A 675 4.38 -13.18 -1.31
C PHE A 675 5.45 -12.31 -1.99
N HIS A 676 5.11 -11.52 -3.03
CA HIS A 676 6.11 -10.65 -3.68
C HIS A 676 6.64 -9.57 -2.70
N PRO A 677 5.80 -8.85 -1.92
CA PRO A 677 6.30 -7.98 -0.84
C PRO A 677 7.13 -8.69 0.22
N THR A 678 6.82 -9.95 0.56
CA THR A 678 7.58 -10.73 1.55
C THR A 678 8.98 -11.05 1.05
N ILE A 679 9.11 -11.46 -0.23
CA ILE A 679 10.41 -11.74 -0.84
C ILE A 679 11.24 -10.46 -1.02
N ASP A 680 10.61 -9.36 -1.45
CA ASP A 680 11.26 -8.04 -1.55
C ASP A 680 11.89 -7.66 -0.19
N MET A 681 11.11 -7.71 0.90
CA MET A 681 11.59 -7.47 2.26
C MET A 681 12.76 -8.38 2.67
N LEU A 682 12.66 -9.70 2.40
CA LEU A 682 13.71 -10.66 2.76
C LEU A 682 15.03 -10.39 2.02
N LEU A 683 14.96 -10.10 0.72
CA LEU A 683 16.12 -9.73 -0.08
C LEU A 683 16.74 -8.41 0.40
N ASN A 684 15.91 -7.39 0.66
CA ASN A 684 16.33 -6.08 1.15
C ASN A 684 17.07 -6.16 2.48
N MET A 685 16.48 -6.86 3.46
CA MET A 685 17.12 -7.01 4.77
C MET A 685 18.45 -7.76 4.68
N THR A 686 18.54 -8.76 3.80
CA THR A 686 19.77 -9.55 3.63
C THR A 686 20.86 -8.77 2.90
N ILE A 687 20.54 -8.06 1.81
CA ILE A 687 21.54 -7.30 1.03
C ILE A 687 22.08 -6.09 1.81
N PHE A 688 21.23 -5.35 2.52
CA PHE A 688 21.70 -4.20 3.29
C PHE A 688 22.48 -4.61 4.54
N MET A 689 22.15 -5.74 5.17
CA MET A 689 23.00 -6.33 6.22
C MET A 689 24.36 -6.75 5.67
N TRP A 690 24.40 -7.38 4.48
CA TRP A 690 25.66 -7.72 3.81
C TRP A 690 26.48 -6.47 3.48
N PHE A 691 25.86 -5.43 2.94
CA PHE A 691 26.50 -4.13 2.70
C PHE A 691 27.08 -3.52 3.97
N GLY A 692 26.35 -3.55 5.09
CA GLY A 692 26.85 -3.04 6.37
C GLY A 692 28.09 -3.78 6.87
N ALA A 693 28.22 -5.07 6.54
CA ALA A 693 29.36 -5.91 6.91
C ALA A 693 30.55 -5.88 5.92
N VAL A 694 30.31 -5.60 4.63
CA VAL A 694 31.33 -5.58 3.56
C VAL A 694 31.84 -4.18 3.22
N CYS A 695 31.04 -3.13 3.47
CA CYS A 695 31.40 -1.75 3.14
C CYS A 695 32.79 -1.37 3.69
N PRO A 696 33.68 -0.71 2.89
CA PRO A 696 35.04 -0.37 3.28
C PRO A 696 35.08 0.83 4.24
N TRP A 697 34.56 0.66 5.46
CA TRP A 697 34.43 1.71 6.47
C TRP A 697 35.75 2.38 6.87
N SER A 698 36.85 1.61 6.87
CA SER A 698 38.21 2.12 7.12
C SER A 698 38.63 3.14 6.09
N ASP A 699 38.29 2.88 4.83
CA ASP A 699 38.88 3.53 3.66
C ASP A 699 38.20 4.87 3.39
N PHE A 700 36.98 5.09 3.90
CA PHE A 700 36.35 6.42 3.96
C PHE A 700 37.14 7.45 4.79
N VAL A 701 38.00 6.98 5.72
CA VAL A 701 38.84 7.82 6.59
C VAL A 701 40.32 7.69 6.23
N HIS A 702 40.76 6.47 5.89
CA HIS A 702 42.16 6.10 5.69
C HIS A 702 42.40 5.58 4.26
N ASN A 703 42.34 6.48 3.28
CA ASN A 703 42.80 6.22 1.92
C ASN A 703 43.80 7.31 1.49
N GLN A 704 44.52 7.10 0.38
CA GLN A 704 45.56 8.05 -0.07
C GLN A 704 45.08 9.06 -1.12
N VAL A 705 43.78 9.04 -1.49
CA VAL A 705 43.31 9.64 -2.75
C VAL A 705 42.21 10.69 -2.58
N ILE A 706 41.32 10.55 -1.60
CA ILE A 706 40.25 11.51 -1.28
C ILE A 706 40.02 11.60 0.23
N SER A 707 40.09 12.81 0.78
CA SER A 707 39.83 13.03 2.20
C SER A 707 38.34 12.93 2.54
N ILE A 708 38.00 12.50 3.76
CA ILE A 708 36.63 12.56 4.29
C ILE A 708 36.02 13.97 4.23
N TYR A 709 36.86 15.01 4.34
CA TYR A 709 36.46 16.41 4.20
C TYR A 709 36.05 16.80 2.77
N GLN A 710 36.42 16.02 1.75
CA GLN A 710 35.94 16.15 0.36
C GLN A 710 34.74 15.22 0.11
N LEU A 711 34.76 13.99 0.65
CA LEU A 711 33.66 13.03 0.54
C LEU A 711 32.33 13.59 1.08
N ILE A 712 32.31 14.14 2.30
CA ILE A 712 31.06 14.61 2.93
C ILE A 712 30.36 15.70 2.10
N PRO A 713 31.03 16.81 1.69
CA PRO A 713 30.39 17.81 0.83
C PRO A 713 30.02 17.27 -0.55
N LEU A 714 30.84 16.39 -1.15
CA LEU A 714 30.51 15.72 -2.41
C LEU A 714 29.21 14.92 -2.29
N GLY A 715 29.04 14.14 -1.22
CA GLY A 715 27.82 13.39 -0.94
C GLY A 715 26.59 14.28 -0.79
N ILE A 716 26.70 15.37 -0.03
CA ILE A 716 25.61 16.36 0.13
C ILE A 716 25.23 16.99 -1.22
N LEU A 717 26.21 17.44 -2.00
CA LEU A 717 25.98 18.09 -3.29
C LEU A 717 25.42 17.12 -4.34
N VAL A 718 25.90 15.88 -4.39
CA VAL A 718 25.35 14.85 -5.29
C VAL A 718 23.91 14.55 -4.93
N LEU A 719 23.57 14.32 -3.65
CA LEU A 719 22.18 14.03 -3.25
C LEU A 719 21.22 15.21 -3.53
N LEU A 720 21.66 16.46 -3.37
CA LEU A 720 20.81 17.64 -3.59
C LEU A 720 20.72 18.08 -5.06
N ILE A 721 21.82 18.01 -5.83
CA ILE A 721 21.95 18.67 -7.14
C ILE A 721 21.87 17.67 -8.30
N ARG A 722 22.15 16.38 -8.08
CA ARG A 722 22.20 15.41 -9.19
C ARG A 722 20.90 15.31 -9.97
N ARG A 723 19.75 15.22 -9.30
CA ARG A 723 18.45 14.88 -9.94
C ARG A 723 17.39 15.97 -9.77
N LEU A 724 17.32 16.60 -8.60
CA LEU A 724 16.33 17.63 -8.27
C LEU A 724 16.22 18.77 -9.32
N PRO A 725 17.32 19.42 -9.78
CA PRO A 725 17.22 20.53 -10.74
C PRO A 725 16.67 20.10 -12.10
N TRP A 726 16.99 18.88 -12.54
CA TRP A 726 16.61 18.37 -13.85
C TRP A 726 15.18 17.85 -13.88
N VAL A 727 14.71 17.20 -12.81
CA VAL A 727 13.29 16.88 -12.65
C VAL A 727 12.45 18.16 -12.56
N LEU A 728 12.91 19.18 -11.83
CA LEU A 728 12.28 20.51 -11.82
C LEU A 728 12.31 21.22 -13.18
N ALA A 729 13.34 21.04 -14.00
CA ALA A 729 13.36 21.57 -15.36
C ALA A 729 12.39 20.81 -16.30
N ALA A 730 12.26 19.49 -16.11
CA ALA A 730 11.49 18.61 -16.96
C ALA A 730 10.00 18.48 -16.60
N HIS A 731 9.59 18.80 -15.37
CA HIS A 731 8.28 18.42 -14.81
C HIS A 731 7.09 18.83 -15.71
N LYS A 732 7.15 20.03 -16.31
CA LYS A 732 6.08 20.54 -17.21
C LYS A 732 5.83 19.71 -18.48
N TYR A 733 6.77 18.83 -18.83
CA TYR A 733 6.65 17.90 -19.96
C TYR A 733 6.23 16.48 -19.55
N ILE A 734 6.07 16.23 -18.25
CA ILE A 734 5.71 14.94 -17.65
C ILE A 734 4.35 15.11 -16.96
N HIS A 735 3.27 14.60 -17.56
CA HIS A 735 1.91 14.86 -17.04
C HIS A 735 1.64 14.23 -15.66
N GLN A 736 2.44 13.24 -15.24
CA GLN A 736 2.44 12.66 -13.90
C GLN A 736 3.09 13.55 -12.82
N ILE A 737 3.84 14.59 -13.21
CA ILE A 737 4.59 15.49 -12.31
C ILE A 737 4.15 16.93 -12.60
N SER A 738 2.88 17.19 -12.33
CA SER A 738 2.19 18.43 -12.73
C SER A 738 2.58 19.62 -11.85
N ASP A 739 2.66 19.42 -10.54
CA ASP A 739 2.96 20.46 -9.55
C ASP A 739 4.47 20.52 -9.23
N VAL A 740 4.93 21.69 -8.81
CA VAL A 740 6.29 21.91 -8.30
C VAL A 740 6.51 21.08 -7.04
N ARG A 741 5.50 20.83 -6.20
CA ARG A 741 5.64 19.93 -5.03
C ARG A 741 5.86 18.48 -5.45
N GLU A 742 5.14 18.00 -6.47
CA GLU A 742 5.36 16.68 -7.07
C GLU A 742 6.77 16.59 -7.67
N ALA A 743 7.24 17.66 -8.33
CA ALA A 743 8.58 17.72 -8.92
C ALA A 743 9.72 17.80 -7.88
N LEU A 744 9.50 18.51 -6.77
CA LEU A 744 10.43 18.53 -5.62
C LEU A 744 10.50 17.16 -4.96
N PHE A 745 9.35 16.53 -4.70
CA PHE A 745 9.26 15.20 -4.13
C PHE A 745 9.93 14.17 -5.06
N ALA A 746 9.50 14.11 -6.32
CA ALA A 746 10.05 13.22 -7.32
C ALA A 746 11.56 13.41 -7.44
N GLY A 747 12.02 14.65 -7.66
CA GLY A 747 13.43 14.98 -7.90
C GLY A 747 14.36 14.67 -6.72
N PHE A 748 13.87 14.82 -5.48
CA PHE A 748 14.61 14.45 -4.27
C PHE A 748 14.66 12.93 -4.09
N PHE A 749 13.53 12.23 -4.23
CA PHE A 749 13.45 10.79 -4.07
C PHE A 749 13.91 10.05 -5.33
N GLY A 750 15.23 10.02 -5.52
CA GLY A 750 15.95 9.22 -6.52
C GLY A 750 17.22 8.61 -5.92
N PRO A 751 17.06 7.66 -4.99
CA PRO A 751 18.15 7.16 -4.16
C PRO A 751 19.22 6.38 -4.93
N ILE A 752 20.46 6.49 -4.46
CA ILE A 752 21.58 5.60 -4.79
C ILE A 752 21.51 4.39 -3.86
N GLY A 753 21.71 3.18 -4.39
CA GLY A 753 21.75 1.97 -3.57
C GLY A 753 22.36 0.78 -4.31
N VAL A 754 21.62 -0.33 -4.39
CA VAL A 754 22.18 -1.64 -4.80
C VAL A 754 22.74 -1.62 -6.22
N SER A 755 22.09 -0.93 -7.17
CA SER A 755 22.59 -0.81 -8.55
C SER A 755 23.92 -0.08 -8.66
N ALA A 756 24.20 0.90 -7.81
CA ALA A 756 25.50 1.58 -7.83
C ALA A 756 26.66 0.68 -7.38
N ILE A 757 26.41 -0.20 -6.41
CA ILE A 757 27.37 -1.21 -5.97
C ILE A 757 27.59 -2.28 -7.06
N PHE A 758 26.52 -2.70 -7.75
CA PHE A 758 26.64 -3.56 -8.93
C PHE A 758 27.54 -2.92 -10.02
N TYR A 759 27.26 -1.67 -10.42
CA TYR A 759 28.03 -1.00 -11.48
C TYR A 759 29.49 -0.73 -11.12
N VAL A 760 29.84 -0.42 -9.86
CA VAL A 760 31.25 -0.24 -9.49
C VAL A 760 32.06 -1.55 -9.52
N TYR A 761 31.43 -2.70 -9.27
CA TYR A 761 32.09 -3.99 -9.45
C TYR A 761 32.19 -4.42 -10.92
N ILE A 762 31.25 -4.04 -11.78
CA ILE A 762 31.41 -4.16 -13.25
C ILE A 762 32.58 -3.29 -13.74
N LEU A 763 32.69 -2.06 -13.24
CA LEU A 763 33.83 -1.15 -13.50
C LEU A 763 35.16 -1.79 -13.03
N ALA A 764 35.21 -2.31 -11.80
CA ALA A 764 36.42 -2.94 -11.26
C ALA A 764 36.85 -4.16 -12.10
N GLN A 765 35.92 -5.07 -12.43
CA GLN A 765 36.21 -6.21 -13.31
C GLN A 765 36.67 -5.79 -14.71
N PHE A 766 36.22 -4.65 -15.24
CA PHE A 766 36.71 -4.13 -16.50
C PHE A 766 38.16 -3.63 -16.38
N ILE A 767 38.52 -2.91 -15.30
CA ILE A 767 39.91 -2.51 -15.04
C ILE A 767 40.79 -3.77 -14.98
N ASP A 768 40.44 -4.70 -14.09
CA ASP A 768 41.24 -5.88 -13.77
C ASP A 768 41.41 -6.86 -14.95
N ARG A 769 40.58 -6.77 -16.00
CA ARG A 769 40.62 -7.64 -17.20
C ARG A 769 41.02 -6.95 -18.50
N SER A 770 40.77 -5.63 -18.64
CA SER A 770 40.89 -4.91 -19.92
C SER A 770 41.82 -3.71 -19.89
N LEU A 771 42.35 -3.33 -18.72
CA LEU A 771 43.25 -2.19 -18.53
C LEU A 771 44.52 -2.65 -17.77
N VAL A 772 45.14 -3.73 -18.29
CA VAL A 772 46.35 -4.35 -17.75
C VAL A 772 47.44 -4.39 -18.82
N ASP A 773 48.68 -4.11 -18.42
CA ASP A 773 49.89 -4.20 -19.24
C ASP A 773 50.69 -5.43 -18.80
N GLY A 774 50.41 -6.58 -19.42
CA GLY A 774 50.90 -7.87 -18.94
C GLY A 774 50.14 -8.31 -17.69
N ASP A 775 50.85 -8.47 -16.56
CA ASP A 775 50.27 -8.91 -15.29
C ASP A 775 49.97 -7.74 -14.31
N GLU A 776 50.30 -6.48 -14.66
CA GLU A 776 50.04 -5.31 -13.81
C GLU A 776 48.95 -4.39 -14.38
N VAL A 777 48.19 -3.73 -13.48
CA VAL A 777 47.19 -2.72 -13.86
C VAL A 777 47.88 -1.48 -14.44
N ARG A 778 47.36 -1.00 -15.57
CA ARG A 778 47.91 0.10 -16.37
C ARG A 778 48.04 1.38 -15.53
N SER A 779 49.16 2.10 -15.71
CA SER A 779 49.60 3.13 -14.75
C SER A 779 48.64 4.32 -14.60
N ASP A 780 47.92 4.68 -15.66
CA ASP A 780 46.94 5.79 -15.67
C ASP A 780 45.62 5.46 -14.94
N VAL A 781 45.35 4.18 -14.67
CA VAL A 781 44.15 3.69 -13.95
C VAL A 781 44.49 3.05 -12.60
N LYS A 782 45.76 3.06 -12.18
CA LYS A 782 46.25 2.41 -10.96
C LYS A 782 45.47 2.80 -9.69
N HIS A 783 45.15 4.08 -9.51
CA HIS A 783 44.32 4.57 -8.40
C HIS A 783 42.83 4.64 -8.74
N PHE A 784 42.45 4.55 -10.02
CA PHE A 784 41.07 4.72 -10.48
C PHE A 784 40.11 3.66 -9.88
N ARG A 785 40.57 2.41 -9.70
CA ARG A 785 39.82 1.35 -9.03
C ARG A 785 39.48 1.71 -7.58
N GLU A 786 40.49 2.13 -6.81
CA GLU A 786 40.35 2.53 -5.39
C GLU A 786 39.42 3.74 -5.24
N ILE A 787 39.64 4.80 -6.04
CA ILE A 787 38.79 6.00 -6.06
C ILE A 787 37.33 5.62 -6.34
N SER A 788 37.11 4.78 -7.35
CA SER A 788 35.75 4.38 -7.76
C SER A 788 35.05 3.63 -6.64
N LEU A 789 35.71 2.66 -6.00
CA LEU A 789 35.14 1.91 -4.88
C LEU A 789 34.83 2.84 -3.70
N VAL A 790 35.79 3.65 -3.24
CA VAL A 790 35.61 4.56 -2.09
C VAL A 790 34.46 5.55 -2.34
N VAL A 791 34.44 6.22 -3.50
CA VAL A 791 33.44 7.24 -3.82
C VAL A 791 32.05 6.64 -4.00
N VAL A 792 31.91 5.52 -4.75
CA VAL A 792 30.60 4.93 -5.01
C VAL A 792 30.00 4.30 -3.74
N TRP A 793 30.79 3.58 -2.94
CA TRP A 793 30.33 3.06 -1.64
C TRP A 793 29.91 4.19 -0.69
N PHE A 794 30.70 5.27 -0.61
CA PHE A 794 30.35 6.43 0.23
C PHE A 794 29.03 7.07 -0.20
N LEU A 795 28.84 7.30 -1.52
CA LEU A 795 27.61 7.89 -2.06
C LEU A 795 26.39 6.97 -1.84
N ALA A 796 26.54 5.66 -1.99
CA ALA A 796 25.48 4.69 -1.68
C ALA A 796 25.09 4.71 -0.19
N VAL A 797 26.06 4.68 0.72
CA VAL A 797 25.81 4.76 2.17
C VAL A 797 25.14 6.08 2.56
N CYS A 798 25.65 7.22 2.08
CA CYS A 798 25.03 8.53 2.31
C CYS A 798 23.57 8.57 1.83
N SER A 799 23.28 7.99 0.66
CA SER A 799 21.92 7.90 0.13
C SER A 799 21.00 7.05 1.02
N VAL A 800 21.43 5.84 1.44
CA VAL A 800 20.63 4.97 2.32
C VAL A 800 20.30 5.66 3.64
N VAL A 801 21.28 6.36 4.22
CA VAL A 801 21.10 7.09 5.48
C VAL A 801 20.17 8.30 5.31
N VAL A 802 20.39 9.15 4.31
CA VAL A 802 19.59 10.38 4.10
C VAL A 802 18.14 10.04 3.75
N HIS A 803 17.91 9.15 2.77
CA HIS A 803 16.55 8.78 2.39
C HIS A 803 15.85 7.96 3.48
N GLY A 804 16.58 7.05 4.15
CA GLY A 804 16.04 6.23 5.24
C GLY A 804 15.66 7.00 6.50
N LEU A 805 16.19 8.22 6.71
CA LEU A 805 15.84 9.13 7.81
C LEU A 805 14.90 10.28 7.40
N CYS A 806 14.72 10.54 6.11
CA CYS A 806 14.03 11.73 5.61
C CYS A 806 12.59 11.87 6.15
N ILE A 807 11.78 10.81 6.05
CA ILE A 807 10.38 10.82 6.50
C ILE A 807 10.27 11.02 8.03
N PRO A 808 10.99 10.28 8.90
CA PRO A 808 10.97 10.56 10.34
C PRO A 808 11.42 11.98 10.70
N ILE A 809 12.49 12.49 10.07
CA ILE A 809 12.98 13.86 10.32
C ILE A 809 11.92 14.89 9.91
N ALA A 810 11.30 14.74 8.73
CA ALA A 810 10.23 15.63 8.29
C ALA A 810 9.05 15.64 9.28
N LYS A 811 8.60 14.47 9.74
CA LYS A 811 7.52 14.35 10.73
C LYS A 811 7.86 15.04 12.06
N VAL A 812 9.08 14.86 12.58
CA VAL A 812 9.54 15.56 13.79
C VAL A 812 9.62 17.07 13.56
N GLY A 813 10.07 17.51 12.38
CA GLY A 813 10.11 18.92 11.98
C GLY A 813 8.73 19.59 11.97
N PHE A 814 7.70 18.92 11.44
CA PHE A 814 6.33 19.42 11.46
C PHE A 814 5.79 19.56 12.89
N TYR A 815 5.94 18.53 13.74
CA TYR A 815 5.51 18.62 15.15
C TYR A 815 6.28 19.69 15.96
N ALA A 816 7.56 19.89 15.66
CA ALA A 816 8.35 20.96 16.28
C ALA A 816 7.86 22.35 15.83
N HIS A 817 7.58 22.53 14.53
CA HIS A 817 7.02 23.76 14.00
C HIS A 817 5.64 24.07 14.58
N GLU A 818 4.75 23.08 14.69
CA GLU A 818 3.41 23.21 15.27
C GLU A 818 3.50 23.70 16.73
N LYS A 819 4.30 23.03 17.58
CA LYS A 819 4.51 23.47 18.98
C LYS A 819 5.20 24.82 19.13
N VAL A 820 6.13 25.16 18.24
CA VAL A 820 6.78 26.48 18.23
C VAL A 820 5.78 27.56 17.80
N SER A 821 4.90 27.27 16.84
CA SER A 821 3.81 28.17 16.43
C SER A 821 2.80 28.39 17.57
N GLU A 822 2.44 27.33 18.32
CA GLU A 822 1.62 27.45 19.53
C GLU A 822 2.29 28.30 20.62
N HIS A 823 3.61 28.13 20.85
CA HIS A 823 4.37 28.93 21.83
C HIS A 823 4.58 30.39 21.40
N LEU A 824 4.68 30.67 20.11
CA LEU A 824 4.78 32.04 19.60
C LEU A 824 3.42 32.74 19.61
N GLY A 825 2.34 32.06 19.21
CA GLY A 825 0.97 32.59 19.28
C GLY A 825 0.53 32.91 20.72
N SER A 826 0.78 31.99 21.65
CA SER A 826 0.45 32.20 23.08
C SER A 826 1.29 33.28 23.77
N ASN A 827 2.43 33.68 23.20
CA ASN A 827 3.16 34.87 23.66
C ASN A 827 2.62 36.17 23.03
N SER A 828 2.22 36.17 21.75
CA SER A 828 1.60 37.37 21.15
C SER A 828 0.26 37.74 21.79
N ASP A 829 -0.53 36.74 22.22
CA ASP A 829 -1.79 37.01 22.93
C ASP A 829 -1.55 37.59 24.34
N ARG A 830 -0.47 37.17 25.03
CA ARG A 830 -0.10 37.73 26.33
C ARG A 830 0.37 39.18 26.26
N ASP A 831 1.14 39.54 25.23
CA ASP A 831 1.54 40.94 25.02
C ASP A 831 0.35 41.82 24.58
N SER A 832 -0.61 41.23 23.85
CA SER A 832 -1.88 41.86 23.47
C SER A 832 -2.81 42.14 24.66
N GLU A 833 -3.02 41.16 25.55
CA GLU A 833 -3.83 41.32 26.76
C GLU A 833 -3.19 42.31 27.75
N ALA A 834 -1.86 42.29 27.90
CA ALA A 834 -1.13 43.21 28.75
C ALA A 834 -1.23 44.67 28.29
N ALA A 835 -1.21 44.93 26.98
CA ALA A 835 -1.42 46.26 26.42
C ALA A 835 -2.87 46.76 26.66
N THR A 836 -3.85 45.88 26.49
CA THR A 836 -5.28 46.24 26.47
C THR A 836 -5.84 46.57 27.87
N GLN A 837 -5.26 46.06 28.96
CA GLN A 837 -5.72 46.36 30.34
C GLN A 837 -5.24 47.72 30.89
N SER A 838 -4.40 48.47 30.16
CA SER A 838 -3.76 49.70 30.67
C SER A 838 -4.55 51.01 30.44
N HIS A 839 -5.62 51.00 29.62
CA HIS A 839 -6.28 52.21 29.14
C HIS A 839 -7.82 52.21 29.29
N LEU A 840 -8.32 52.15 30.54
CA LEU A 840 -9.69 52.56 30.86
C LEU A 840 -9.72 53.45 32.12
N SER A 841 -9.88 54.76 31.91
CA SER A 841 -10.26 55.74 32.94
C SER A 841 -11.28 56.71 32.34
N PRO A 842 -12.41 56.99 33.01
CA PRO A 842 -13.51 57.72 32.39
C PRO A 842 -13.40 59.24 32.58
N ASN A 843 -13.40 60.00 31.48
CA ASN A 843 -13.99 61.34 31.41
C ASN A 843 -14.23 61.75 29.94
N SER A 844 -15.35 62.41 29.69
CA SER A 844 -15.89 62.88 28.41
C SER A 844 -15.41 64.33 28.10
N PRO A 845 -15.80 65.04 27.00
CA PRO A 845 -16.80 64.71 25.96
C PRO A 845 -16.44 65.06 24.48
N ASN A 846 -17.32 64.67 23.55
CA ASN A 846 -17.62 65.21 22.21
C ASN A 846 -16.49 65.62 21.22
N VAL A 847 -16.54 65.08 19.99
CA VAL A 847 -16.83 65.82 18.72
C VAL A 847 -16.83 64.88 17.50
N GLU A 848 -17.87 65.04 16.67
CA GLU A 848 -18.08 64.73 15.24
C GLU A 848 -17.47 63.52 14.51
N THR A 849 -18.32 62.85 13.73
CA THR A 849 -18.03 61.74 12.80
C THR A 849 -18.14 62.20 11.34
N PRO A 850 -17.18 61.87 10.44
CA PRO A 850 -17.37 61.96 8.99
C PRO A 850 -17.49 60.59 8.31
N LEU A 851 -18.72 60.29 7.89
CA LEU A 851 -19.16 59.55 6.68
C LEU A 851 -18.15 58.69 5.88
N LEU A 852 -18.49 57.40 5.72
CA LEU A 852 -18.07 56.55 4.59
C LEU A 852 -19.19 56.48 3.51
N PRO A 853 -18.87 56.38 2.21
CA PRO A 853 -19.87 56.40 1.13
C PRO A 853 -20.56 55.06 0.85
N LYS A 854 -21.72 55.14 0.17
CA LYS A 854 -22.69 54.05 -0.06
C LYS A 854 -22.45 53.26 -1.36
N SER A 855 -22.63 51.94 -1.31
CA SER A 855 -23.44 51.08 -2.22
C SER A 855 -23.25 49.62 -1.76
N TYR A 856 -24.23 48.71 -1.71
CA TYR A 856 -25.58 48.63 -2.29
C TYR A 856 -26.65 48.31 -1.22
N GLN A 857 -27.88 48.81 -1.41
CA GLN A 857 -29.11 48.36 -0.75
C GLN A 857 -30.21 48.22 -1.80
N SER A 858 -30.81 47.03 -1.93
CA SER A 858 -31.92 46.68 -2.85
C SER A 858 -32.06 45.14 -2.84
N PHE A 859 -33.19 44.48 -2.55
CA PHE A 859 -34.53 44.93 -2.14
C PHE A 859 -35.22 43.73 -1.45
N GLU A 860 -35.87 43.91 -0.29
CA GLU A 860 -36.94 42.99 0.14
C GLU A 860 -38.25 43.47 -0.50
N SER A 861 -38.96 42.62 -1.25
CA SER A 861 -40.42 42.76 -1.40
C SER A 861 -41.07 41.49 -1.98
N ILE A 862 -42.35 41.32 -1.60
CA ILE A 862 -43.37 40.41 -2.14
C ILE A 862 -43.49 39.03 -1.46
N ARG A 863 -44.49 38.98 -0.57
CA ARG A 863 -45.14 37.77 -0.06
C ARG A 863 -46.66 38.01 -0.09
N ARG A 864 -47.38 37.39 -1.04
CA ARG A 864 -48.85 37.07 -1.07
C ARG A 864 -49.46 37.17 -2.48
N GLY A 865 -50.36 36.23 -2.80
CA GLY A 865 -51.27 36.27 -3.97
C GLY A 865 -50.61 35.77 -5.27
N GLU A 866 -51.29 35.10 -6.20
CA GLU A 866 -52.69 34.62 -6.25
C GLU A 866 -52.77 33.28 -7.01
N ALA A 867 -53.90 32.60 -6.93
CA ALA A 867 -54.20 31.43 -7.75
C ALA A 867 -55.05 31.82 -8.98
N ALA A 868 -54.73 31.31 -10.17
CA ALA A 868 -55.69 31.10 -11.27
C ALA A 868 -55.07 30.30 -12.44
N HIS A 869 -55.86 29.34 -12.96
CA HIS A 869 -55.89 28.80 -14.33
C HIS A 869 -54.65 28.91 -15.26
N ALA A 870 -54.09 27.75 -15.64
CA ALA A 870 -54.55 27.02 -16.84
C ALA A 870 -54.14 25.54 -16.76
#